data_AF-A0A445CZE5-F1
#
_entry.id   AF-A0A445CZE5-F1
#
_cell.length_a   1.000
_cell.length_b   1.000
_cell.length_c   1.000
_cell.angle_alpha   90.00
_cell.angle_beta   90.00
_cell.angle_gamma   90.00
#
_symmetry.space_group_name_H-M   'P 1'
#
loop_
_entity.id
_entity.type
_entity.pdbx_description
1 polymer ?
#
loop_
_entity_poly.entity_id
_entity_poly.type
_entity_poly.pdbx_seq_one_letter_code
_entity_poly.pdbx_strand_id
1 'polypeptide(L)'
;MMELEACVDNDNSSSCYDREAELISFEDSKSGVKGLVESGVTKIPRMFYSPNFDETSTTASDSNLRSIPVIDLQNIHNNNNNNLLHVQVIDQIRSACKEWGFFQVINHGVPVDVLDEMISGIRRFHEQDVGERSLFYSRDKNKNVRYFSNGTLFKDPAANWRDTIAFVANPNPPNPQEIPHLCRDIVIEYLKRIRELGVTIFELLSEALGLNPCYLKEMGCSQDLFMMGQYYPPCPEPQLTMGTSKHTDSDFMTILLQDQMGGLQVLHDNQWVNIPPVHGALVVNIGDILQLMTNDTFVSVYHRVLAQNTGPRVSIATFFMNFSTSECTSKVYGPIKELLSEENPPIYRDITMKEFLAHNFAKGLDGNSCLHPFSFVIEFSQTETNFYDSISGVLTPDLLYLNCCTFLMKVPTMELESVNDSNCDRKAEVQAFEDSKSGVKGLLDSGVTKIPSMFYVKLDPSDNTKQSDSNFSIPAIDLQDIDKSSSLRGKVVDQIRSASQKWGFFQVINHGVPEDVMDEMINGICRFHEQEAELKKPFYSRENSKKVRYFSNGKLFRDYAATWRDTISFVANPDISNPEQLPEVCRDIVCEYTKQVRALGIIILELLSEALGLDSSYLTKEMDCAEALYIMGQYYPQCPEPELTMGLTKHTDCDFITILLQDQIGGLQVLHQNQWVDVPPIQGALVVNIGDILQLMSNDKFISVYHRVLSKTIGPRISVSSFFMNFTISECTSKVYGPIKELLSDENPPRYRDITMKEILTNYYAKCLDGNSYLIPLRKAEVQAFDDSKTGVKGLLDSGMTKIPSMFYVKLDPLENTKPSDSNFSIPIIDLQDIYKSSLLRCQVVDQIRSASQKWGFFQVINHGVPKDVMDEMISGICRFHEQEAELKKPFYSRDSNKKVRYFSNSKLFRDYAATWRDTISFVANPDLLNPEQLPAVCRDIVFEYAKQVRALGIIIFELLSEALGLNSSYLKDMDAAEALHIMGNYYPHCPEPDLTLGLTKHTDFDFMTILLQDQIGGLQVLHQNQWVDVPPMQGALVVNIGDILQLMSNDKFVSVYHRVKAKTVGPRISVTTFFMDLTTSECTSQVYGPIKELLSDENPPLYRDVTRKEIMENYYAKGLDGNSYLIPLRL
;
A
#
# COMPACT_ATOMS: atom_id res chain seq x y z
N MET A 1 -50.74 2.15 -51.80
CA MET A 1 -50.02 1.37 -52.82
C MET A 1 -48.59 1.22 -52.32
N MET A 2 -48.39 0.23 -51.43
CA MET A 2 -47.59 -1.02 -51.60
C MET A 2 -46.15 -0.80 -51.07
N GLU A 3 -45.78 -1.25 -49.86
CA GLU A 3 -45.35 -2.62 -49.41
C GLU A 3 -44.10 -3.12 -50.17
N LEU A 4 -42.95 -3.55 -49.59
CA LEU A 4 -42.59 -4.50 -48.50
C LEU A 4 -41.07 -4.31 -48.13
N GLU A 5 -40.60 -4.26 -46.87
CA GLU A 5 -40.14 -5.31 -45.89
C GLU A 5 -38.62 -5.68 -45.84
N ALA A 6 -38.09 -5.69 -44.59
CA ALA A 6 -36.98 -6.46 -43.95
C ALA A 6 -35.50 -6.26 -44.44
N CYS A 7 -34.46 -6.18 -43.59
CA CYS A 7 -34.16 -6.92 -42.35
C CYS A 7 -33.47 -6.08 -41.24
N VAL A 8 -33.62 -6.62 -40.03
CA VAL A 8 -33.08 -6.29 -38.71
C VAL A 8 -31.59 -6.67 -38.60
N ASP A 9 -30.81 -5.85 -37.87
CA ASP A 9 -29.91 -6.32 -36.79
C ASP A 9 -29.53 -5.14 -35.90
N ASN A 10 -30.23 -5.06 -34.76
CA ASN A 10 -29.94 -4.19 -33.63
C ASN A 10 -29.31 -5.08 -32.55
N ASP A 11 -27.99 -5.19 -32.54
CA ASP A 11 -27.25 -5.92 -31.52
C ASP A 11 -26.78 -4.94 -30.44
N ASN A 12 -27.60 -4.77 -29.40
CA ASN A 12 -27.33 -3.89 -28.27
C ASN A 12 -27.03 -4.75 -27.03
N SER A 13 -25.93 -5.50 -27.09
CA SER A 13 -25.36 -6.22 -25.94
C SER A 13 -24.36 -5.32 -25.20
N SER A 14 -24.82 -4.58 -24.20
CA SER A 14 -23.95 -3.80 -23.30
C SER A 14 -23.25 -4.74 -22.31
N SER A 15 -22.18 -5.40 -22.75
CA SER A 15 -21.29 -6.18 -21.89
C SER A 15 -20.63 -5.30 -20.83
N CYS A 16 -20.58 -5.77 -19.58
CA CYS A 16 -19.74 -5.20 -18.53
C CYS A 16 -18.30 -5.29 -19.02
N TYR A 17 -17.65 -4.15 -19.29
CA TYR A 17 -16.28 -4.13 -19.77
C TYR A 17 -15.33 -4.69 -18.70
N ASP A 18 -14.82 -5.89 -18.97
CA ASP A 18 -13.81 -6.57 -18.17
C ASP A 18 -12.43 -6.27 -18.76
N ARG A 19 -11.76 -5.26 -18.19
CA ARG A 19 -10.43 -4.83 -18.62
C ARG A 19 -9.39 -5.94 -18.43
N GLU A 20 -9.49 -6.74 -17.37
CA GLU A 20 -8.50 -7.79 -17.10
C GLU A 20 -8.61 -8.91 -18.15
N ALA A 21 -9.83 -9.33 -18.47
CA ALA A 21 -10.06 -10.28 -19.56
C ALA A 21 -9.61 -9.74 -20.93
N GLU A 22 -9.86 -8.46 -21.23
CA GLU A 22 -9.40 -7.83 -22.48
C GLU A 22 -7.87 -7.81 -22.56
N LEU A 23 -7.17 -7.46 -21.47
CA LEU A 23 -5.71 -7.47 -21.39
C LEU A 23 -5.12 -8.88 -21.51
N ILE A 24 -5.70 -9.87 -20.82
CA ILE A 24 -5.26 -11.27 -20.92
C ILE A 24 -5.46 -11.79 -22.35
N SER A 25 -6.63 -11.54 -22.95
CA SER A 25 -6.90 -11.94 -24.34
C SER A 25 -5.93 -11.29 -25.32
N PHE A 26 -5.60 -10.02 -25.13
CA PHE A 26 -4.63 -9.32 -25.97
C PHE A 26 -3.22 -9.86 -25.79
N GLU A 27 -2.80 -10.12 -24.54
CA GLU A 27 -1.50 -10.70 -24.23
C GLU A 27 -1.35 -12.11 -24.81
N ASP A 28 -2.35 -12.97 -24.62
CA ASP A 28 -2.36 -14.36 -25.06
C ASP A 28 -2.34 -14.49 -26.58
N SER A 29 -2.89 -13.49 -27.29
CA SER A 29 -2.82 -13.43 -28.76
C SER A 29 -1.39 -13.38 -29.27
N LYS A 30 -0.46 -12.78 -28.50
CA LYS A 30 0.94 -12.50 -28.88
C LYS A 30 1.09 -11.80 -30.23
N SER A 31 0.02 -11.20 -30.74
CA SER A 31 -0.04 -10.61 -32.08
C SER A 31 0.25 -9.12 -32.10
N GLY A 32 0.20 -8.50 -30.91
CA GLY A 32 0.34 -7.08 -30.69
C GLY A 32 -0.78 -6.23 -31.29
N VAL A 33 -0.61 -4.91 -31.23
CA VAL A 33 -1.53 -3.92 -31.79
C VAL A 33 -1.66 -4.07 -33.30
N LYS A 34 -0.57 -4.45 -33.98
CA LYS A 34 -0.60 -4.77 -35.41
C LYS A 34 -1.56 -5.93 -35.71
N GLY A 35 -1.60 -6.96 -34.86
CA GLY A 35 -2.55 -8.07 -34.99
C GLY A 35 -4.01 -7.62 -34.88
N LEU A 36 -4.31 -6.64 -34.02
CA LEU A 36 -5.65 -6.04 -33.94
C LEU A 36 -6.03 -5.36 -35.26
N VAL A 37 -5.11 -4.60 -35.87
CA VAL A 37 -5.36 -3.94 -37.17
C VAL A 37 -5.53 -4.97 -38.30
N GLU A 38 -4.72 -6.03 -38.32
CA GLU A 38 -4.85 -7.14 -39.28
C GLU A 38 -6.18 -7.89 -39.14
N SER A 39 -6.76 -7.93 -37.94
CA SER A 39 -8.09 -8.50 -37.69
C SER A 39 -9.26 -7.59 -38.12
N GLY A 40 -8.99 -6.40 -38.67
CA GLY A 40 -10.01 -5.51 -39.22
C GLY A 40 -10.74 -4.66 -38.18
N VAL A 41 -10.10 -4.37 -37.04
CA VAL A 41 -10.69 -3.57 -35.97
C VAL A 41 -11.05 -2.15 -36.45
N THR A 42 -12.31 -1.76 -36.26
CA THR A 42 -12.85 -0.42 -36.61
C THR A 42 -13.01 0.50 -35.40
N LYS A 43 -12.89 -0.02 -34.18
CA LYS A 43 -12.91 0.71 -32.90
C LYS A 43 -11.83 0.17 -31.99
N ILE A 44 -11.04 1.01 -31.35
CA ILE A 44 -9.95 0.51 -30.50
C ILE A 44 -10.53 -0.14 -29.22
N PRO A 45 -9.93 -1.25 -28.74
CA PRO A 45 -10.28 -1.83 -27.45
C PRO A 45 -10.19 -0.82 -26.31
N ARG A 46 -11.04 -0.97 -25.29
CA ARG A 46 -11.16 0.02 -24.21
C ARG A 46 -9.91 0.10 -23.34
N MET A 47 -9.04 -0.91 -23.36
CA MET A 47 -7.75 -0.90 -22.66
C MET A 47 -6.78 0.17 -23.20
N PHE A 48 -7.01 0.69 -24.42
CA PHE A 48 -6.25 1.80 -25.00
C PHE A 48 -6.84 3.18 -24.69
N TYR A 49 -8.00 3.27 -24.03
CA TYR A 49 -8.65 4.56 -23.75
C TYR A 49 -7.85 5.33 -22.69
N SER A 50 -7.24 6.44 -23.10
CA SER A 50 -6.44 7.28 -22.20
C SER A 50 -7.34 8.20 -21.34
N PRO A 51 -7.30 8.12 -20.00
CA PRO A 51 -8.22 8.83 -19.11
C PRO A 51 -8.00 10.36 -19.02
N ASN A 52 -6.85 10.86 -19.49
CA ASN A 52 -6.45 12.27 -19.39
C ASN A 52 -6.47 13.01 -20.75
N PHE A 53 -7.35 12.61 -21.67
CA PHE A 53 -7.41 13.20 -23.00
C PHE A 53 -8.32 14.44 -23.01
N ASP A 54 -7.76 15.61 -22.70
CA ASP A 54 -8.44 16.90 -22.85
C ASP A 54 -8.51 17.27 -24.35
N GLU A 55 -9.70 17.35 -24.93
CA GLU A 55 -9.94 17.73 -26.34
C GLU A 55 -9.36 19.12 -26.70
N THR A 56 -9.12 19.96 -25.69
CA THR A 56 -8.50 21.30 -25.85
C THR A 56 -6.98 21.25 -26.02
N SER A 57 -6.33 20.10 -25.78
CA SER A 57 -4.86 19.95 -25.78
C SER A 57 -4.26 19.40 -27.09
N THR A 58 -5.10 19.09 -28.09
CA THR A 58 -4.66 18.58 -29.41
C THR A 58 -4.36 19.65 -30.44
N THR A 59 -4.77 20.90 -30.22
CA THR A 59 -4.32 22.01 -31.07
C THR A 59 -2.91 22.42 -30.63
N ALA A 60 -1.90 21.83 -31.25
CA ALA A 60 -0.58 22.46 -31.29
C ALA A 60 -0.79 23.91 -31.78
N SER A 61 -0.25 24.90 -31.07
CA SER A 61 -0.29 26.26 -31.58
C SER A 61 0.42 26.28 -32.93
N ASP A 62 -0.32 26.61 -33.99
CA ASP A 62 0.17 26.79 -35.37
C ASP A 62 1.08 28.04 -35.50
N SER A 63 1.78 28.39 -34.43
CA SER A 63 2.83 29.39 -34.45
C SER A 63 4.03 28.78 -35.17
N ASN A 64 4.16 29.08 -36.46
CA ASN A 64 5.35 28.89 -37.31
C ASN A 64 6.66 29.53 -36.77
N LEU A 65 6.75 29.82 -35.46
CA LEU A 65 7.80 30.59 -34.81
C LEU A 65 8.66 29.77 -33.83
N ARG A 66 8.31 28.52 -33.51
CA ARG A 66 9.05 27.70 -32.53
C ARG A 66 9.32 26.30 -33.06
N SER A 67 10.51 26.09 -33.62
CA SER A 67 11.04 24.79 -34.02
C SER A 67 12.20 24.39 -33.12
N ILE A 68 12.37 23.10 -32.84
CA ILE A 68 13.54 22.64 -32.09
C ILE A 68 14.84 22.96 -32.84
N PRO A 69 15.96 23.15 -32.13
CA PRO A 69 17.25 23.40 -32.77
C PRO A 69 17.66 22.27 -33.72
N VAL A 70 18.16 22.63 -34.90
CA VAL A 70 18.78 21.71 -35.87
C VAL A 70 20.27 22.05 -35.94
N ILE A 71 21.11 21.09 -35.60
CA ILE A 71 22.55 21.27 -35.43
C ILE A 71 23.28 20.48 -36.53
N ASP A 72 24.14 21.17 -37.26
CA ASP A 72 24.94 20.59 -38.32
C ASP A 72 26.29 20.11 -37.78
N LEU A 73 26.54 18.80 -37.82
CA LEU A 73 27.79 18.18 -37.35
C LEU A 73 28.82 17.99 -38.48
N GLN A 74 28.60 18.58 -39.65
CA GLN A 74 29.52 18.47 -40.77
C GLN A 74 30.92 18.97 -40.39
N ASN A 75 31.95 18.17 -40.68
CA ASN A 75 33.36 18.49 -40.47
C ASN A 75 33.81 18.70 -39.01
N ILE A 76 33.04 18.26 -38.02
CA ILE A 76 33.39 18.46 -36.60
C ILE A 76 34.72 17.82 -36.16
N HIS A 77 35.18 16.81 -36.90
CA HIS A 77 36.47 16.12 -36.67
C HIS A 77 37.63 16.61 -37.57
N ASN A 78 37.42 17.66 -38.39
CA ASN A 78 38.50 18.19 -39.24
C ASN A 78 39.43 19.11 -38.43
N ASN A 79 40.56 18.57 -37.98
CA ASN A 79 41.63 19.26 -37.23
C ASN A 79 42.33 20.44 -37.95
N ASN A 80 41.89 20.83 -39.15
CA ASN A 80 42.46 21.93 -39.90
C ASN A 80 41.52 23.15 -39.90
N ASN A 81 41.71 24.02 -38.90
CA ASN A 81 41.46 25.47 -38.94
C ASN A 81 40.06 26.10 -38.78
N ASN A 82 39.03 25.44 -38.23
CA ASN A 82 37.80 26.17 -37.87
C ASN A 82 37.38 25.99 -36.40
N ASN A 83 38.24 26.45 -35.47
CA ASN A 83 37.91 26.57 -34.04
C ASN A 83 36.58 27.35 -33.82
N LEU A 84 36.26 28.31 -34.70
CA LEU A 84 35.02 29.08 -34.64
C LEU A 84 33.76 28.24 -34.91
N LEU A 85 33.80 27.30 -35.87
CA LEU A 85 32.63 26.44 -36.16
C LEU A 85 32.41 25.43 -35.03
N HIS A 86 33.49 24.87 -34.48
CA HIS A 86 33.40 23.97 -33.34
C HIS A 86 32.78 24.67 -32.12
N VAL A 87 33.27 25.87 -31.78
CA VAL A 87 32.69 26.68 -30.70
C VAL A 87 31.21 27.01 -30.96
N GLN A 88 30.84 27.36 -32.19
CA GLN A 88 29.44 27.60 -32.56
C GLN A 88 28.56 26.36 -32.35
N VAL A 89 29.03 25.17 -32.74
CA VAL A 89 28.30 23.92 -32.52
C VAL A 89 28.16 23.62 -31.03
N ILE A 90 29.23 23.81 -30.24
CA ILE A 90 29.18 23.64 -28.79
C ILE A 90 28.19 24.62 -28.14
N ASP A 91 28.15 25.88 -28.58
CA ASP A 91 27.20 26.87 -28.08
C ASP A 91 25.74 26.51 -28.44
N GLN A 92 25.50 26.02 -29.66
CA GLN A 92 24.19 25.53 -30.09
C GLN A 92 23.74 24.32 -29.27
N ILE A 93 24.63 23.34 -29.06
CA ILE A 93 24.35 22.16 -28.22
C ILE A 93 24.05 22.60 -26.79
N ARG A 94 24.84 23.53 -26.23
CA ARG A 94 24.64 24.06 -24.88
C ARG A 94 23.27 24.71 -24.72
N SER A 95 22.88 25.59 -25.65
CA SER A 95 21.56 26.25 -25.63
C SER A 95 20.43 25.25 -25.84
N ALA A 96 20.57 24.33 -26.80
CA ALA A 96 19.57 23.28 -27.04
C ALA A 96 19.34 22.39 -25.81
N CYS A 97 20.40 21.95 -25.13
CA CYS A 97 20.28 21.09 -23.95
C CYS A 97 19.74 21.84 -22.72
N LYS A 98 20.00 23.15 -22.61
CA LYS A 98 19.52 24.02 -21.51
C LYS A 98 18.05 24.42 -21.67
N GLU A 99 17.66 24.81 -22.88
CA GLU A 99 16.37 25.45 -23.12
C GLU A 99 15.32 24.45 -23.61
N TRP A 100 15.75 23.46 -24.40
CA TRP A 100 14.84 22.52 -25.06
C TRP A 100 14.94 21.09 -24.54
N GLY A 101 16.12 20.67 -24.07
CA GLY A 101 16.42 19.27 -23.77
C GLY A 101 16.35 18.34 -24.99
N PHE A 102 16.15 18.91 -26.19
CA PHE A 102 15.88 18.25 -27.45
C PHE A 102 16.53 19.03 -28.60
N PHE A 103 17.10 18.33 -29.57
CA PHE A 103 17.58 18.91 -30.83
C PHE A 103 17.65 17.85 -31.93
N GLN A 104 17.70 18.28 -33.18
CA GLN A 104 18.03 17.43 -34.31
C GLN A 104 19.49 17.61 -34.69
N VAL A 105 20.14 16.52 -35.10
CA VAL A 105 21.46 16.55 -35.74
C VAL A 105 21.35 16.16 -37.20
N ILE A 106 22.07 16.87 -38.07
CA ILE A 106 22.24 16.54 -39.49
C ILE A 106 23.73 16.42 -39.79
N ASN A 107 24.06 15.76 -40.91
CA ASN A 107 25.44 15.49 -41.33
C ASN A 107 26.30 14.84 -40.22
N HIS A 108 25.67 14.04 -39.36
CA HIS A 108 26.27 13.38 -38.20
C HIS A 108 27.16 12.17 -38.54
N GLY A 109 27.41 11.91 -39.83
CA GLY A 109 28.34 10.86 -40.29
C GLY A 109 27.77 9.44 -40.36
N VAL A 110 26.52 9.22 -39.94
CA VAL A 110 25.83 7.93 -40.16
C VAL A 110 25.23 7.96 -41.57
N PRO A 111 25.53 6.97 -42.45
CA PRO A 111 25.00 6.95 -43.81
C PRO A 111 23.46 6.89 -43.83
N VAL A 112 22.84 7.69 -44.70
CA VAL A 112 21.36 7.79 -44.80
C VAL A 112 20.75 6.44 -45.23
N ASP A 113 21.42 5.70 -46.11
CA ASP A 113 21.01 4.35 -46.52
C ASP A 113 20.95 3.36 -45.34
N VAL A 114 21.81 3.51 -44.33
CA VAL A 114 21.73 2.72 -43.09
C VAL A 114 20.51 3.12 -42.26
N LEU A 115 20.17 4.41 -42.20
CA LEU A 115 18.98 4.89 -41.48
C LEU A 115 17.69 4.39 -42.15
N ASP A 116 17.60 4.54 -43.47
CA ASP A 116 16.44 4.10 -44.26
C ASP A 116 16.25 2.58 -44.18
N GLU A 117 17.34 1.84 -44.30
CA GLU A 117 17.30 0.38 -44.21
C GLU A 117 16.97 -0.09 -42.78
N MET A 118 17.35 0.67 -41.75
CA MET A 118 16.98 0.34 -40.37
C MET A 118 15.47 0.52 -40.13
N ILE A 119 14.88 1.62 -40.63
CA ILE A 119 13.43 1.83 -40.61
C ILE A 119 12.72 0.71 -41.37
N SER A 120 13.20 0.39 -42.57
CA SER A 120 12.70 -0.70 -43.41
C SER A 120 12.81 -2.07 -42.70
N GLY A 121 13.94 -2.36 -42.06
CA GLY A 121 14.19 -3.62 -41.34
C GLY A 121 13.22 -3.83 -40.17
N ILE A 122 13.05 -2.81 -39.32
CA ILE A 122 12.09 -2.87 -38.22
C ILE A 122 10.65 -2.97 -38.74
N ARG A 123 10.32 -2.23 -39.81
CA ARG A 123 9.01 -2.35 -40.47
C ARG A 123 8.75 -3.79 -40.96
N ARG A 124 9.71 -4.39 -41.67
CA ARG A 124 9.62 -5.77 -42.17
C ARG A 124 9.45 -6.78 -41.03
N PHE A 125 10.10 -6.58 -39.88
CA PHE A 125 9.89 -7.42 -38.70
C PHE A 125 8.45 -7.35 -38.18
N HIS A 126 7.86 -6.15 -38.07
CA HIS A 126 6.49 -6.01 -37.55
C HIS A 126 5.43 -6.43 -38.58
N GLU A 127 5.74 -6.34 -39.87
CA GLU A 127 4.82 -6.68 -40.98
C GLU A 127 4.92 -8.13 -41.47
N GLN A 128 5.83 -8.93 -40.91
CA GLN A 128 5.88 -10.37 -41.18
C GLN A 128 4.67 -11.09 -40.54
N ASP A 129 4.50 -12.36 -40.89
CA ASP A 129 3.44 -13.21 -40.34
C ASP A 129 3.45 -13.26 -38.81
N VAL A 130 2.26 -13.28 -38.21
CA VAL A 130 2.08 -13.31 -36.75
C VAL A 130 2.77 -14.51 -36.10
N GLY A 131 2.79 -15.66 -36.78
CA GLY A 131 3.46 -16.88 -36.33
C GLY A 131 4.97 -16.71 -36.18
N GLU A 132 5.60 -15.91 -37.05
CA GLU A 132 7.05 -15.64 -37.00
C GLU A 132 7.40 -14.58 -35.94
N ARG A 133 6.66 -13.47 -35.88
CA ARG A 133 6.96 -12.40 -34.89
C ARG A 133 6.57 -12.79 -33.46
N SER A 134 5.55 -13.62 -33.27
CA SER A 134 5.13 -14.10 -31.94
C SER A 134 6.17 -15.00 -31.24
N LEU A 135 7.11 -15.60 -31.99
CA LEU A 135 8.24 -16.36 -31.42
C LEU A 135 9.13 -15.49 -30.53
N PHE A 136 9.19 -14.19 -30.83
CA PHE A 136 9.94 -13.22 -30.05
C PHE A 136 9.10 -12.60 -28.93
N TYR A 137 7.79 -12.90 -28.86
CA TYR A 137 6.87 -12.28 -27.89
C TYR A 137 7.21 -12.72 -26.47
N SER A 138 7.58 -11.78 -25.60
CA SER A 138 8.00 -12.09 -24.24
C SER A 138 7.98 -10.87 -23.33
N ARG A 139 7.37 -11.02 -22.15
CA ARG A 139 7.50 -10.04 -21.04
C ARG A 139 8.73 -10.24 -20.16
N ASP A 140 9.44 -11.37 -20.31
CA ASP A 140 10.71 -11.60 -19.62
C ASP A 140 11.73 -10.51 -19.98
N LYS A 141 12.18 -9.76 -18.98
CA LYS A 141 13.14 -8.65 -19.11
C LYS A 141 14.59 -9.12 -19.21
N ASN A 142 14.85 -10.40 -18.96
CA ASN A 142 16.19 -10.97 -19.05
C ASN A 142 16.55 -11.43 -20.47
N LYS A 143 15.61 -11.39 -21.43
CA LYS A 143 15.88 -11.69 -22.83
C LYS A 143 16.53 -10.49 -23.53
N ASN A 144 17.65 -10.75 -24.22
CA ASN A 144 18.38 -9.73 -24.98
C ASN A 144 17.59 -9.22 -26.18
N VAL A 145 16.78 -10.07 -26.80
CA VAL A 145 15.88 -9.70 -27.89
C VAL A 145 14.48 -10.15 -27.55
N ARG A 146 13.52 -9.22 -27.61
CA ARG A 146 12.12 -9.53 -27.31
C ARG A 146 11.16 -8.56 -27.98
N TYR A 147 10.04 -9.10 -28.41
CA TYR A 147 8.88 -8.39 -28.92
C TYR A 147 7.80 -8.33 -27.83
N PHE A 148 7.12 -7.20 -27.69
CA PHE A 148 6.02 -7.03 -26.75
C PHE A 148 5.20 -5.79 -27.10
N SER A 149 4.00 -5.71 -26.54
CA SER A 149 3.14 -4.54 -26.63
C SER A 149 2.99 -3.94 -25.23
N ASN A 150 3.45 -2.70 -25.05
CA ASN A 150 3.46 -1.94 -23.79
C ASN A 150 4.19 -2.65 -22.63
N GLY A 151 5.33 -2.11 -22.18
CA GLY A 151 6.17 -2.74 -21.15
C GLY A 151 5.50 -2.92 -19.77
N THR A 152 4.46 -2.13 -19.49
CA THR A 152 3.74 -2.02 -18.22
C THR A 152 2.23 -2.26 -18.36
N LEU A 153 1.83 -3.02 -19.39
CA LEU A 153 0.43 -3.30 -19.79
C LEU A 153 -0.55 -3.57 -18.63
N PHE A 154 -0.18 -4.40 -17.66
CA PHE A 154 -1.04 -4.80 -16.52
C PHE A 154 -1.05 -3.81 -15.35
N LYS A 155 -0.18 -2.79 -15.37
CA LYS A 155 -0.07 -1.79 -14.29
C LYS A 155 -0.66 -0.45 -14.70
N ASP A 156 -0.42 -0.04 -15.93
CA ASP A 156 -0.83 1.28 -16.39
C ASP A 156 -2.35 1.34 -16.57
N PRO A 157 -2.99 2.50 -16.34
CA PRO A 157 -4.43 2.68 -16.50
C PRO A 157 -4.89 2.53 -17.95
N ALA A 158 -4.02 2.84 -18.92
CA ALA A 158 -4.27 2.69 -20.35
C ALA A 158 -3.01 2.20 -21.08
N ALA A 159 -3.19 1.33 -22.07
CA ALA A 159 -2.16 0.91 -23.00
C ALA A 159 -1.96 1.95 -24.10
N ASN A 160 -0.75 2.07 -24.65
CA ASN A 160 -0.50 2.89 -25.83
C ASN A 160 -0.67 2.08 -27.12
N TRP A 161 -1.09 2.74 -28.20
CA TRP A 161 -1.31 2.15 -29.52
C TRP A 161 0.01 1.93 -30.28
N ARG A 162 0.83 1.00 -29.79
CA ARG A 162 2.13 0.65 -30.38
C ARG A 162 2.59 -0.77 -30.03
N ASP A 163 3.46 -1.29 -30.88
CA ASP A 163 4.24 -2.49 -30.65
C ASP A 163 5.74 -2.18 -30.58
N THR A 164 6.48 -2.99 -29.82
CA THR A 164 7.90 -2.77 -29.57
C THR A 164 8.70 -4.06 -29.77
N ILE A 165 9.79 -3.99 -30.53
CA ILE A 165 10.89 -4.96 -30.43
C ILE A 165 12.09 -4.29 -29.76
N ALA A 166 12.62 -4.92 -28.71
CA ALA A 166 13.74 -4.41 -27.94
C ALA A 166 14.99 -5.27 -28.13
N PHE A 167 16.15 -4.61 -28.14
CA PHE A 167 17.48 -5.20 -28.26
C PHE A 167 18.38 -4.65 -27.15
N VAL A 168 18.91 -5.54 -26.32
CA VAL A 168 19.90 -5.22 -25.28
C VAL A 168 21.30 -5.42 -25.86
N ALA A 169 22.11 -4.37 -25.91
CA ALA A 169 23.45 -4.36 -26.51
C ALA A 169 24.53 -3.93 -25.50
N ASN A 170 24.61 -4.63 -24.36
CA ASN A 170 25.42 -4.26 -23.19
C ASN A 170 26.49 -5.30 -22.87
N PRO A 171 27.77 -4.92 -22.74
CA PRO A 171 28.44 -3.94 -23.60
C PRO A 171 28.59 -4.45 -25.04
N ASN A 172 28.27 -5.73 -25.29
CA ASN A 172 28.39 -6.39 -26.58
C ASN A 172 27.04 -6.39 -27.31
N PRO A 173 27.03 -6.43 -28.66
CA PRO A 173 25.79 -6.61 -29.41
C PRO A 173 25.09 -7.93 -29.05
N PRO A 174 23.75 -8.02 -29.17
CA PRO A 174 23.05 -9.27 -28.99
C PRO A 174 23.64 -10.36 -29.89
N ASN A 175 23.56 -11.61 -29.46
CA ASN A 175 23.94 -12.74 -30.30
C ASN A 175 23.19 -12.64 -31.64
N PRO A 176 23.88 -12.58 -32.80
CA PRO A 176 23.21 -12.43 -34.09
C PRO A 176 22.11 -13.46 -34.35
N GLN A 177 22.24 -14.68 -33.79
CA GLN A 177 21.23 -15.73 -33.93
C GLN A 177 19.93 -15.44 -33.18
N GLU A 178 19.97 -14.60 -32.14
CA GLU A 178 18.80 -14.16 -31.37
C GLU A 178 18.07 -12.99 -32.06
N ILE A 179 18.71 -12.32 -33.01
CA ILE A 179 18.12 -11.20 -33.76
C ILE A 179 17.29 -11.76 -34.94
N PRO A 180 16.04 -11.27 -35.16
CA PRO A 180 15.22 -11.70 -36.28
C PRO A 180 15.95 -11.56 -37.61
N HIS A 181 15.92 -12.63 -38.41
CA HIS A 181 16.69 -12.72 -39.65
C HIS A 181 16.42 -11.55 -40.62
N LEU A 182 15.18 -11.04 -40.65
CA LEU A 182 14.75 -9.93 -41.52
C LEU A 182 15.46 -8.61 -41.26
N CYS A 183 15.88 -8.36 -40.01
CA CYS A 183 16.50 -7.10 -39.61
C CYS A 183 17.90 -7.29 -38.98
N ARG A 184 18.44 -8.52 -38.99
CA ARG A 184 19.68 -8.87 -38.28
C ARG A 184 20.87 -8.02 -38.66
N ASP A 185 21.22 -8.02 -39.93
CA ASP A 185 22.45 -7.38 -40.40
C ASP A 185 22.39 -5.87 -40.23
N ILE A 186 21.22 -5.28 -40.50
CA ILE A 186 21.02 -3.85 -40.35
C ILE A 186 20.97 -3.40 -38.88
N VAL A 187 20.37 -4.18 -37.98
CA VAL A 187 20.41 -3.90 -36.53
C VAL A 187 21.86 -3.84 -36.02
N ILE A 188 22.70 -4.78 -36.46
CA ILE A 188 24.12 -4.84 -36.06
C ILE A 188 24.89 -3.62 -36.60
N GLU A 189 24.74 -3.29 -37.90
CA GLU A 189 25.43 -2.14 -38.49
C GLU A 189 24.93 -0.82 -37.88
N TYR A 190 23.62 -0.66 -37.70
CA TYR A 190 23.03 0.53 -37.09
C TYR A 190 23.53 0.74 -35.66
N LEU A 191 23.49 -0.28 -34.80
CA LEU A 191 23.98 -0.20 -33.41
C LEU A 191 25.46 0.19 -33.35
N LYS A 192 26.28 -0.30 -34.29
CA LYS A 192 27.69 0.09 -34.39
C LYS A 192 27.83 1.58 -34.69
N ARG A 193 27.12 2.09 -35.71
CA ARG A 193 27.16 3.50 -36.12
C ARG A 193 26.63 4.45 -35.05
N ILE A 194 25.54 4.07 -34.39
CA ILE A 194 24.95 4.87 -33.31
C ILE A 194 25.86 4.89 -32.08
N ARG A 195 26.58 3.81 -31.79
CA ARG A 195 27.59 3.82 -30.72
C ARG A 195 28.72 4.80 -31.00
N GLU A 196 29.24 4.81 -32.22
CA GLU A 196 30.27 5.76 -32.66
C GLU A 196 29.76 7.21 -32.55
N LEU A 197 28.56 7.49 -33.07
CA LEU A 197 27.94 8.81 -32.97
C LEU A 197 27.67 9.23 -31.52
N GLY A 198 27.19 8.31 -30.69
CA GLY A 198 26.93 8.57 -29.28
C GLY A 198 28.17 9.03 -28.53
N VAL A 199 29.32 8.39 -28.79
CA VAL A 199 30.61 8.82 -28.24
C VAL A 199 30.91 10.27 -28.65
N THR A 200 30.77 10.61 -29.93
CA THR A 200 30.96 11.99 -30.42
C THR A 200 30.02 12.97 -29.71
N ILE A 201 28.73 12.65 -29.57
CA ILE A 201 27.77 13.56 -28.92
C ILE A 201 28.09 13.73 -27.43
N PHE A 202 28.49 12.67 -26.71
CA PHE A 202 28.95 12.79 -25.31
C PHE A 202 30.20 13.66 -25.17
N GLU A 203 31.09 13.64 -26.17
CA GLU A 203 32.26 14.54 -26.19
C GLU A 203 31.83 16.00 -26.31
N LEU A 204 30.91 16.30 -27.24
CA LEU A 204 30.36 17.64 -27.41
C LEU A 204 29.54 18.11 -26.21
N LEU A 205 28.76 17.22 -25.57
CA LEU A 205 28.02 17.53 -24.34
C LEU A 205 28.97 17.87 -23.19
N SER A 206 30.11 17.17 -23.08
CA SER A 206 31.12 17.47 -22.06
C SER A 206 31.72 18.87 -22.28
N GLU A 207 32.07 19.22 -23.52
CA GLU A 207 32.55 20.56 -23.87
C GLU A 207 31.48 21.64 -23.66
N ALA A 208 30.22 21.34 -23.96
CA ALA A 208 29.08 22.23 -23.70
C ALA A 208 28.89 22.50 -22.20
N LEU A 209 29.30 21.59 -21.33
CA LEU A 209 29.34 21.80 -19.87
C LEU A 209 30.62 22.52 -19.40
N GLY A 210 31.58 22.78 -20.29
CA GLY A 210 32.89 23.36 -19.94
C GLY A 210 33.87 22.33 -19.36
N LEU A 211 33.61 21.04 -19.55
CA LEU A 211 34.43 19.94 -19.07
C LEU A 211 35.42 19.47 -20.15
N ASN A 212 36.32 18.56 -19.77
CA ASN A 212 37.16 17.86 -20.74
C ASN A 212 36.27 17.09 -21.76
N PRO A 213 36.54 17.13 -23.07
CA PRO A 213 35.72 16.41 -24.06
C PRO A 213 35.52 14.92 -23.72
N CYS A 214 36.50 14.25 -23.13
CA CYS A 214 36.38 12.84 -22.79
C CYS A 214 35.62 12.56 -21.48
N TYR A 215 35.14 13.58 -20.75
CA TYR A 215 34.62 13.43 -19.39
C TYR A 215 33.44 12.44 -19.29
N LEU A 216 32.35 12.67 -20.02
CA LEU A 216 31.17 11.79 -19.97
C LEU A 216 31.46 10.40 -20.55
N LYS A 217 32.39 10.31 -21.51
CA LYS A 217 32.86 9.05 -22.11
C LYS A 217 33.67 8.21 -21.13
N GLU A 218 34.59 8.82 -20.39
CA GLU A 218 35.41 8.17 -19.35
C GLU A 218 34.54 7.78 -18.14
N MET A 219 33.47 8.52 -17.88
CA MET A 219 32.40 8.11 -16.98
C MET A 219 31.53 6.98 -17.51
N GLY A 220 31.81 6.45 -18.69
CA GLY A 220 31.13 5.28 -19.24
C GLY A 220 29.68 5.53 -19.67
N CYS A 221 29.25 6.79 -19.81
CA CYS A 221 27.88 7.11 -20.24
C CYS A 221 27.57 6.59 -21.65
N SER A 222 28.60 6.34 -22.47
CA SER A 222 28.48 5.83 -23.84
C SER A 222 28.64 4.30 -23.98
N GLN A 223 28.78 3.56 -22.88
CA GLN A 223 29.14 2.13 -22.92
C GLN A 223 27.97 1.21 -23.25
N ASP A 224 26.84 1.44 -22.59
CA ASP A 224 25.66 0.57 -22.63
C ASP A 224 24.59 1.16 -23.55
N LEU A 225 24.03 0.31 -24.41
CA LEU A 225 23.00 0.63 -25.37
C LEU A 225 21.79 -0.30 -25.22
N PHE A 226 20.63 0.31 -25.15
CA PHE A 226 19.36 -0.38 -25.23
C PHE A 226 18.53 0.24 -26.36
N MET A 227 18.10 -0.58 -27.33
CA MET A 227 17.41 -0.08 -28.52
C MET A 227 15.98 -0.62 -28.59
N MET A 228 15.03 0.26 -28.88
CA MET A 228 13.63 -0.09 -29.11
C MET A 228 13.20 0.29 -30.54
N GLY A 229 12.85 -0.71 -31.35
CA GLY A 229 12.15 -0.54 -32.61
C GLY A 229 10.64 -0.47 -32.39
N GLN A 230 10.10 0.75 -32.42
CA GLN A 230 8.68 1.05 -32.20
C GLN A 230 7.90 1.04 -33.51
N TYR A 231 6.73 0.44 -33.49
CA TYR A 231 5.81 0.37 -34.62
C TYR A 231 4.42 0.84 -34.20
N TYR A 232 3.92 1.88 -34.86
CA TYR A 232 2.64 2.52 -34.59
C TYR A 232 1.73 2.26 -35.80
N PRO A 233 0.87 1.24 -35.75
CA PRO A 233 -0.08 0.98 -36.83
C PRO A 233 -1.14 2.09 -36.92
N PRO A 234 -1.83 2.25 -38.08
CA PRO A 234 -2.92 3.22 -38.18
C PRO A 234 -4.00 2.93 -37.13
N CYS A 235 -4.40 3.96 -36.40
CA CYS A 235 -5.40 3.89 -35.33
C CYS A 235 -6.77 4.32 -35.86
N PRO A 236 -7.84 3.52 -35.70
CA PRO A 236 -9.18 3.91 -36.15
C PRO A 236 -9.78 5.05 -35.30
N GLU A 237 -9.38 5.18 -34.04
CA GLU A 237 -9.86 6.20 -33.09
C GLU A 237 -8.68 6.93 -32.43
N PRO A 238 -7.87 7.68 -33.21
CA PRO A 238 -6.63 8.29 -32.71
C PRO A 238 -6.85 9.32 -31.59
N GLN A 239 -8.07 9.85 -31.47
CA GLN A 239 -8.48 10.78 -30.40
C GLN A 239 -8.70 10.10 -29.04
N LEU A 240 -8.70 8.77 -28.96
CA LEU A 240 -8.97 8.03 -27.71
C LEU A 240 -7.71 7.43 -27.09
N THR A 241 -6.57 7.45 -27.79
CA THR A 241 -5.33 6.78 -27.37
C THR A 241 -4.10 7.58 -27.79
N MET A 242 -2.95 7.23 -27.22
CA MET A 242 -1.65 7.78 -27.58
C MET A 242 -0.79 6.72 -28.26
N GLY A 243 0.12 7.13 -29.15
CA GLY A 243 1.20 6.26 -29.60
C GLY A 243 2.18 5.99 -28.46
N THR A 244 2.53 7.03 -27.70
CA THR A 244 3.30 6.96 -26.45
C THR A 244 2.82 8.09 -25.54
N SER A 245 2.44 7.75 -24.30
CA SER A 245 1.99 8.70 -23.29
C SER A 245 3.08 9.69 -22.87
N LYS A 246 2.68 10.79 -22.21
CA LYS A 246 3.60 11.81 -21.66
C LYS A 246 4.63 11.14 -20.73
N HIS A 247 5.92 11.40 -20.94
CA HIS A 247 7.01 10.93 -20.07
C HIS A 247 8.29 11.74 -20.28
N THR A 248 9.29 11.57 -19.41
CA THR A 248 10.71 11.88 -19.66
C THR A 248 11.48 10.57 -19.86
N ASP A 249 12.61 10.63 -20.57
CA ASP A 249 13.45 9.46 -20.74
C ASP A 249 14.35 9.26 -19.53
N SER A 250 14.50 8.00 -19.12
CA SER A 250 15.21 7.62 -17.90
C SER A 250 16.72 7.48 -18.07
N ASP A 251 17.27 7.66 -19.27
CA ASP A 251 18.65 7.35 -19.63
C ASP A 251 19.63 8.54 -19.45
N PHE A 252 20.86 8.44 -19.97
CA PHE A 252 21.72 9.62 -20.08
C PHE A 252 21.28 10.49 -21.27
N MET A 253 21.06 9.86 -22.41
CA MET A 253 20.73 10.50 -23.67
C MET A 253 20.08 9.49 -24.58
N THR A 254 19.02 9.88 -25.28
CA THR A 254 18.42 9.08 -26.34
C THR A 254 18.80 9.64 -27.71
N ILE A 255 19.10 8.74 -28.64
CA ILE A 255 19.18 9.04 -30.07
C ILE A 255 18.01 8.35 -30.77
N LEU A 256 17.14 9.15 -31.38
CA LEU A 256 15.90 8.71 -32.00
C LEU A 256 15.97 8.90 -33.53
N LEU A 257 15.84 7.78 -34.24
CA LEU A 257 15.57 7.75 -35.68
C LEU A 257 14.06 7.70 -35.91
N GLN A 258 13.53 8.63 -36.70
CA GLN A 258 12.12 8.72 -37.05
C GLN A 258 11.91 8.49 -38.54
N ASP A 259 10.77 7.91 -38.91
CA ASP A 259 10.30 7.99 -40.28
C ASP A 259 9.76 9.40 -40.63
N GLN A 260 9.23 9.54 -41.84
CA GLN A 260 8.76 10.82 -42.36
C GLN A 260 7.29 11.13 -41.99
N MET A 261 6.65 10.37 -41.09
CA MET A 261 5.24 10.59 -40.69
C MET A 261 5.08 11.60 -39.56
N GLY A 262 6.12 11.82 -38.75
CA GLY A 262 6.08 12.77 -37.62
C GLY A 262 5.25 12.26 -36.43
N GLY A 263 4.70 13.13 -35.60
CA GLY A 263 3.84 12.75 -34.47
C GLY A 263 4.54 12.68 -33.11
N LEU A 264 5.84 12.95 -33.03
CA LEU A 264 6.51 13.27 -31.76
C LEU A 264 6.18 14.72 -31.37
N GLN A 265 5.84 14.92 -30.10
CA GLN A 265 5.65 16.23 -29.49
C GLN A 265 6.52 16.38 -28.25
N VAL A 266 7.12 17.55 -28.08
CA VAL A 266 7.88 17.95 -26.88
C VAL A 266 7.13 19.06 -26.16
N LEU A 267 7.15 19.08 -24.82
CA LEU A 267 6.56 20.13 -24.02
C LEU A 267 7.61 21.23 -23.78
N HIS A 268 7.44 22.40 -24.39
CA HIS A 268 8.34 23.53 -24.22
C HIS A 268 7.52 24.79 -23.88
N ASP A 269 7.92 25.54 -22.86
CA ASP A 269 7.16 26.67 -22.29
C ASP A 269 5.68 26.33 -22.00
N ASN A 270 5.42 25.16 -21.41
CA ASN A 270 4.07 24.63 -21.15
C ASN A 270 3.18 24.46 -22.40
N GLN A 271 3.78 24.40 -23.60
CA GLN A 271 3.10 24.16 -24.86
C GLN A 271 3.65 22.93 -25.57
N TRP A 272 2.76 22.13 -26.18
CA TRP A 272 3.17 20.98 -26.98
C TRP A 272 3.62 21.43 -28.37
N VAL A 273 4.89 21.19 -28.69
CA VAL A 273 5.52 21.53 -29.97
C VAL A 273 5.73 20.26 -30.78
N ASN A 274 5.23 20.24 -32.03
CA ASN A 274 5.47 19.13 -32.97
C ASN A 274 6.93 19.12 -33.42
N ILE A 275 7.52 17.93 -33.48
CA ILE A 275 8.85 17.74 -34.08
C ILE A 275 8.66 17.29 -35.54
N PRO A 276 8.89 18.18 -36.53
CA PRO A 276 8.82 17.78 -37.93
C PRO A 276 9.98 16.83 -38.24
N PRO A 277 9.72 15.67 -38.86
CA PRO A 277 10.78 14.76 -39.26
C PRO A 277 11.59 15.38 -40.41
N VAL A 278 12.91 15.30 -40.30
CA VAL A 278 13.83 15.69 -41.38
C VAL A 278 14.53 14.43 -41.87
N HIS A 279 14.47 14.18 -43.17
CA HIS A 279 15.09 13.01 -43.78
C HIS A 279 16.60 13.00 -43.55
N GLY A 280 17.11 11.89 -43.02
CA GLY A 280 18.52 11.73 -42.67
C GLY A 280 18.96 12.48 -41.42
N ALA A 281 18.04 13.06 -40.64
CA ALA A 281 18.33 13.63 -39.32
C ALA A 281 18.07 12.63 -38.20
N LEU A 282 18.74 12.81 -37.07
CA LEU A 282 18.48 12.09 -35.82
C LEU A 282 18.06 13.08 -34.75
N VAL A 283 17.05 12.74 -33.96
CA VAL A 283 16.65 13.54 -32.79
C VAL A 283 17.48 13.07 -31.59
N VAL A 284 18.02 14.02 -30.85
CA VAL A 284 18.76 13.78 -29.61
C VAL A 284 18.00 14.43 -28.48
N ASN A 285 17.80 13.70 -27.38
CA ASN A 285 17.21 14.26 -26.17
C ASN A 285 17.93 13.82 -24.91
N ILE A 286 17.85 14.70 -23.90
CA ILE A 286 18.50 14.52 -22.61
C ILE A 286 17.61 13.69 -21.70
N GLY A 287 18.19 12.65 -21.09
CA GLY A 287 17.49 11.82 -20.12
C GLY A 287 17.68 12.31 -18.68
N ASP A 288 16.82 11.83 -17.79
CA ASP A 288 16.76 12.17 -16.37
C ASP A 288 18.15 12.02 -15.70
N ILE A 289 18.92 10.96 -16.01
CA ILE A 289 20.23 10.77 -15.36
C ILE A 289 21.22 11.86 -15.75
N LEU A 290 21.24 12.29 -17.00
CA LEU A 290 22.17 13.36 -17.40
C LEU A 290 21.72 14.71 -16.85
N GLN A 291 20.42 14.98 -16.72
CA GLN A 291 19.93 16.16 -15.98
C GLN A 291 20.41 16.13 -14.51
N LEU A 292 20.30 14.99 -13.85
CA LEU A 292 20.79 14.79 -12.48
C LEU A 292 22.30 15.06 -12.37
N MET A 293 23.09 14.51 -13.28
CA MET A 293 24.55 14.67 -13.28
C MET A 293 24.99 16.10 -13.59
N THR A 294 24.23 16.80 -14.42
CA THR A 294 24.51 18.19 -14.78
C THR A 294 23.91 19.19 -13.80
N ASN A 295 23.26 18.72 -12.73
CA ASN A 295 22.65 19.53 -11.69
C ASN A 295 21.63 20.53 -12.26
N ASP A 296 20.70 20.05 -13.08
CA ASP A 296 19.71 20.85 -13.84
C ASP A 296 20.30 21.80 -14.89
N THR A 297 21.61 21.74 -15.17
CA THR A 297 22.19 22.52 -16.28
C THR A 297 21.63 22.05 -17.62
N PHE A 298 21.47 20.75 -17.84
CA PHE A 298 20.73 20.23 -18.98
C PHE A 298 19.38 19.69 -18.51
N VAL A 299 18.33 19.90 -19.29
CA VAL A 299 16.96 19.57 -18.90
C VAL A 299 16.45 18.34 -19.65
N SER A 300 15.87 17.38 -18.93
CA SER A 300 15.06 16.30 -19.48
C SER A 300 13.61 16.75 -19.56
N VAL A 301 13.03 16.62 -20.75
CA VAL A 301 11.78 17.30 -21.07
C VAL A 301 10.67 16.32 -21.38
N TYR A 302 9.46 16.63 -20.89
CA TYR A 302 8.28 15.85 -21.16
C TYR A 302 8.00 15.80 -22.66
N HIS A 303 7.83 14.60 -23.18
CA HIS A 303 7.49 14.38 -24.58
C HIS A 303 6.42 13.28 -24.71
N ARG A 304 5.70 13.27 -25.84
CA ARG A 304 4.63 12.31 -26.14
C ARG A 304 4.60 11.99 -27.63
N VAL A 305 3.94 10.90 -27.99
CA VAL A 305 3.71 10.52 -29.40
C VAL A 305 2.22 10.38 -29.65
N LEU A 306 1.71 11.12 -30.63
CA LEU A 306 0.31 11.06 -31.03
C LEU A 306 0.00 9.76 -31.78
N ALA A 307 -1.19 9.20 -31.52
CA ALA A 307 -1.76 8.18 -32.41
C ALA A 307 -2.28 8.87 -33.69
N GLN A 308 -2.16 8.21 -34.84
CA GLN A 308 -2.60 8.75 -36.12
C GLN A 308 -3.48 7.73 -36.84
N ASN A 309 -4.46 8.21 -37.61
CA ASN A 309 -5.29 7.36 -38.47
C ASN A 309 -4.58 6.94 -39.77
N THR A 310 -3.45 7.56 -40.08
CA THR A 310 -2.54 7.17 -41.15
C THR A 310 -1.33 6.45 -40.57
N GLY A 311 -0.80 5.47 -41.29
CA GLY A 311 0.31 4.63 -40.81
C GLY A 311 0.70 3.55 -41.82
N PRO A 312 1.62 2.65 -41.44
CA PRO A 312 2.26 2.55 -40.12
C PRO A 312 3.44 3.52 -39.97
N ARG A 313 3.55 4.13 -38.79
CA ARG A 313 4.73 4.90 -38.39
C ARG A 313 5.76 4.00 -37.72
N VAL A 314 7.04 4.23 -37.98
CA VAL A 314 8.16 3.51 -37.35
C VAL A 314 9.15 4.50 -36.74
N SER A 315 9.66 4.16 -35.55
CA SER A 315 10.77 4.91 -34.95
C SER A 315 11.71 3.99 -34.18
N ILE A 316 12.99 4.30 -34.16
CA ILE A 316 14.01 3.54 -33.45
C ILE A 316 14.62 4.44 -32.40
N ALA A 317 14.29 4.17 -31.13
CA ALA A 317 14.85 4.88 -29.98
C ALA A 317 16.05 4.09 -29.45
N THR A 318 17.21 4.72 -29.39
CA THR A 318 18.44 4.13 -28.86
C THR A 318 18.82 4.87 -27.59
N PHE A 319 18.64 4.19 -26.46
CA PHE A 319 18.89 4.71 -25.12
C PHE A 319 20.32 4.39 -24.70
N PHE A 320 21.06 5.40 -24.26
CA PHE A 320 22.38 5.21 -23.66
C PHE A 320 22.19 4.94 -22.17
N MET A 321 21.92 3.68 -21.83
CA MET A 321 21.76 3.18 -20.46
C MET A 321 21.64 1.65 -20.45
N ASN A 322 22.14 1.01 -19.39
CA ASN A 322 21.81 -0.39 -19.10
C ASN A 322 20.52 -0.52 -18.26
N PHE A 323 19.48 -1.12 -18.82
CA PHE A 323 18.21 -1.39 -18.11
C PHE A 323 18.17 -2.77 -17.40
N SER A 324 19.29 -3.52 -17.37
CA SER A 324 19.40 -4.83 -16.72
C SER A 324 19.67 -4.72 -15.22
N THR A 325 18.69 -5.11 -14.39
CA THR A 325 18.81 -5.04 -12.92
C THR A 325 19.78 -6.06 -12.31
N SER A 326 20.15 -7.11 -13.03
CA SER A 326 21.04 -8.19 -12.54
C SER A 326 22.52 -7.86 -12.70
N GLU A 327 22.86 -6.95 -13.61
CA GLU A 327 24.25 -6.62 -13.98
C GLU A 327 24.63 -5.16 -13.70
N CYS A 328 23.71 -4.34 -13.16
CA CYS A 328 24.02 -2.96 -12.78
C CYS A 328 25.20 -2.90 -11.81
N THR A 329 26.26 -2.21 -12.23
CA THR A 329 27.48 -1.98 -11.44
C THR A 329 27.18 -1.14 -10.20
N SER A 330 28.03 -1.25 -9.16
CA SER A 330 28.00 -0.39 -7.96
C SER A 330 28.41 1.06 -8.24
N LYS A 331 28.40 1.49 -9.51
CA LYS A 331 28.79 2.82 -9.93
C LYS A 331 27.73 3.84 -9.49
N VAL A 332 28.23 4.94 -8.94
CA VAL A 332 27.44 6.03 -8.38
C VAL A 332 27.43 7.19 -9.36
N TYR A 333 26.26 7.78 -9.58
CA TYR A 333 26.04 8.95 -10.41
C TYR A 333 25.46 10.06 -9.54
N GLY A 334 25.93 11.28 -9.72
CA GLY A 334 25.52 12.45 -8.94
C GLY A 334 25.97 13.72 -9.63
N PRO A 335 25.64 14.92 -9.09
CA PRO A 335 26.09 16.17 -9.68
C PRO A 335 27.61 16.19 -9.86
N ILE A 336 28.03 16.49 -11.09
CA ILE A 336 29.44 16.60 -11.50
C ILE A 336 30.09 17.69 -10.66
N LYS A 337 31.14 17.33 -9.92
CA LYS A 337 31.72 18.20 -8.89
C LYS A 337 32.30 19.49 -9.47
N GLU A 338 32.81 19.44 -10.70
CA GLU A 338 33.34 20.57 -11.45
C GLU A 338 32.26 21.59 -11.87
N LEU A 339 30.98 21.21 -11.86
CA LEU A 339 29.86 22.10 -12.15
C LEU A 339 29.27 22.75 -10.89
N LEU A 340 29.69 22.31 -9.70
CA LEU A 340 29.18 22.80 -8.42
C LEU A 340 29.99 24.01 -7.94
N SER A 341 29.29 24.97 -7.35
CA SER A 341 29.88 26.14 -6.70
C SER A 341 28.97 26.60 -5.56
N GLU A 342 29.37 27.64 -4.82
CA GLU A 342 28.47 28.27 -3.83
C GLU A 342 27.18 28.81 -4.47
N GLU A 343 27.25 29.26 -5.73
CA GLU A 343 26.11 29.78 -6.49
C GLU A 343 25.32 28.68 -7.22
N ASN A 344 25.91 27.48 -7.38
CA ASN A 344 25.27 26.30 -7.96
C ASN A 344 25.45 25.07 -7.04
N PRO A 345 24.78 25.03 -5.88
CA PRO A 345 24.89 23.93 -4.94
C PRO A 345 24.25 22.65 -5.51
N PRO A 346 24.63 21.46 -5.02
CA PRO A 346 24.06 20.20 -5.50
C PRO A 346 22.55 20.14 -5.22
N ILE A 347 21.76 20.06 -6.29
CA ILE A 347 20.31 19.87 -6.29
C ILE A 347 19.99 18.40 -6.08
N TYR A 348 20.81 17.49 -6.60
CA TYR A 348 20.59 16.05 -6.51
C TYR A 348 21.62 15.34 -5.64
N ARG A 349 21.20 14.26 -4.99
CA ARG A 349 22.13 13.38 -4.27
C ARG A 349 22.74 12.34 -5.20
N ASP A 350 23.85 11.78 -4.74
CA ASP A 350 24.49 10.64 -5.38
C ASP A 350 23.55 9.40 -5.34
N ILE A 351 23.42 8.70 -6.47
CA ILE A 351 22.51 7.56 -6.69
C ILE A 351 23.22 6.40 -7.38
N THR A 352 22.72 5.18 -7.19
CA THR A 352 23.14 4.03 -8.01
C THR A 352 22.15 3.75 -9.14
N MET A 353 22.64 3.16 -10.23
CA MET A 353 21.78 2.72 -11.35
C MET A 353 20.69 1.74 -10.93
N LYS A 354 21.02 0.84 -9.99
CA LYS A 354 20.08 -0.14 -9.43
C LYS A 354 18.93 0.54 -8.69
N GLU A 355 19.25 1.53 -7.87
CA GLU A 355 18.28 2.35 -7.15
C GLU A 355 17.36 3.12 -8.09
N PHE A 356 17.94 3.77 -9.10
CA PHE A 356 17.20 4.57 -10.06
C PHE A 356 16.23 3.73 -10.89
N LEU A 357 16.69 2.60 -11.44
CA LEU A 357 15.84 1.67 -12.20
C LEU A 357 14.75 1.02 -11.33
N ALA A 358 15.05 0.71 -10.07
CA ALA A 358 14.05 0.17 -9.15
C ALA A 358 12.91 1.16 -8.90
N HIS A 359 13.23 2.46 -8.76
CA HIS A 359 12.23 3.51 -8.66
C HIS A 359 11.43 3.65 -9.97
N ASN A 360 12.12 3.77 -11.12
CA ASN A 360 11.50 3.91 -12.43
C ASN A 360 10.49 2.78 -12.73
N PHE A 361 10.87 1.52 -12.47
CA PHE A 361 9.97 0.36 -12.70
C PHE A 361 8.84 0.23 -11.67
N ALA A 362 9.00 0.78 -10.46
CA ALA A 362 7.94 0.81 -9.45
C ALA A 362 6.88 1.87 -9.78
N LYS A 363 7.31 3.00 -10.34
CA LYS A 363 6.49 4.17 -10.65
C LYS A 363 5.48 3.95 -11.78
N GLY A 364 5.84 3.22 -12.85
CA GLY A 364 4.95 3.02 -14.01
C GLY A 364 4.80 4.27 -14.88
N LEU A 365 3.83 4.30 -15.81
CA LEU A 365 3.56 5.47 -16.64
C LEU A 365 2.59 6.46 -15.94
N ASP A 366 3.06 7.12 -14.87
CA ASP A 366 2.28 8.15 -14.16
C ASP A 366 2.35 9.55 -14.81
N GLY A 367 3.24 9.73 -15.79
CA GLY A 367 3.41 10.97 -16.54
C GLY A 367 4.33 12.04 -15.92
N ASN A 368 5.03 11.73 -14.83
CA ASN A 368 5.95 12.64 -14.13
C ASN A 368 7.44 12.27 -14.39
N SER A 369 8.41 13.13 -14.05
CA SER A 369 9.86 12.81 -14.13
C SER A 369 10.30 11.89 -12.97
N CYS A 370 11.31 11.05 -13.19
CA CYS A 370 11.83 10.14 -12.15
C CYS A 370 12.78 10.83 -11.15
N LEU A 371 13.06 12.12 -11.31
CA LEU A 371 14.09 12.83 -10.56
C LEU A 371 13.69 13.32 -9.16
N HIS A 372 12.40 13.57 -8.92
CA HIS A 372 11.92 14.16 -7.66
C HIS A 372 12.40 13.44 -6.38
N PRO A 373 12.46 12.09 -6.31
CA PRO A 373 12.95 11.39 -5.11
C PRO A 373 14.47 11.47 -4.89
N PHE A 374 15.20 12.05 -5.83
CA PHE A 374 16.66 12.16 -5.84
C PHE A 374 17.16 13.59 -5.61
N SER A 375 16.27 14.59 -5.55
CA SER A 375 16.65 15.96 -5.20
C SER A 375 16.78 16.14 -3.68
N PHE A 376 17.70 17.00 -3.28
CA PHE A 376 17.71 17.66 -1.98
C PHE A 376 16.66 18.77 -2.05
N VAL A 377 15.58 18.66 -1.29
CA VAL A 377 14.47 19.63 -1.32
C VAL A 377 15.02 21.04 -1.03
N ILE A 378 15.02 21.92 -2.03
CA ILE A 378 15.18 23.37 -1.84
C ILE A 378 13.77 23.96 -1.93
N GLU A 379 13.19 24.29 -0.79
CA GLU A 379 12.03 25.18 -0.74
C GLU A 379 12.48 26.59 -1.14
N PHE A 380 12.30 26.98 -2.40
CA PHE A 380 12.30 28.39 -2.76
C PHE A 380 10.93 28.98 -2.46
N SER A 381 10.78 29.56 -1.27
CA SER A 381 9.72 30.53 -1.00
C SER A 381 9.95 31.76 -1.88
N GLN A 382 9.02 32.05 -2.78
CA GLN A 382 8.99 33.33 -3.50
C GLN A 382 8.65 34.47 -2.53
N THR A 383 9.65 35.24 -2.07
CA THR A 383 9.49 36.65 -1.67
C THR A 383 10.84 37.40 -1.71
N GLU A 384 10.95 38.34 -2.66
CA GLU A 384 11.67 39.64 -2.66
C GLU A 384 13.09 39.82 -2.06
N THR A 385 14.03 40.12 -2.96
CA THR A 385 15.06 41.20 -3.00
C THR A 385 15.72 41.80 -1.72
N ASN A 386 17.07 41.77 -1.76
CA ASN A 386 18.09 42.70 -1.20
C ASN A 386 18.32 42.75 0.32
N PHE A 387 19.54 42.39 0.79
CA PHE A 387 20.59 43.32 1.28
C PHE A 387 21.91 42.58 1.65
N TYR A 388 23.03 43.27 1.44
CA TYR A 388 24.44 42.83 1.46
C TYR A 388 25.08 42.51 2.84
N ASP A 389 26.12 41.66 2.77
CA ASP A 389 27.44 41.68 3.44
C ASP A 389 27.72 41.16 4.87
N SER A 390 28.70 40.22 4.90
CA SER A 390 29.89 40.12 5.76
C SER A 390 29.80 39.41 7.12
N ILE A 391 30.57 38.33 7.33
CA ILE A 391 31.97 38.31 7.81
C ILE A 391 32.49 36.86 7.86
N SER A 392 33.77 36.74 7.51
CA SER A 392 34.65 35.57 7.40
C SER A 392 35.05 34.89 8.72
N GLY A 393 35.48 33.62 8.66
CA GLY A 393 36.12 32.93 9.79
C GLY A 393 36.52 31.46 9.59
N VAL A 394 37.58 31.22 8.81
CA VAL A 394 38.56 30.11 8.77
C VAL A 394 38.40 28.94 9.79
N LEU A 395 38.36 27.69 9.30
CA LEU A 395 39.28 26.56 9.66
C LEU A 395 38.94 25.22 8.97
N THR A 396 39.75 24.90 7.95
CA THR A 396 40.35 23.61 7.50
C THR A 396 39.58 22.27 7.38
N PRO A 397 39.99 21.41 6.40
CA PRO A 397 39.26 20.23 5.96
C PRO A 397 39.78 18.94 6.59
N ASP A 398 38.89 18.10 7.12
CA ASP A 398 39.08 16.63 7.24
C ASP A 398 37.82 15.97 7.79
N LEU A 399 37.01 15.39 6.90
CA LEU A 399 36.44 14.03 7.00
C LEU A 399 35.43 13.80 5.87
N LEU A 400 35.99 13.41 4.73
CA LEU A 400 35.33 12.63 3.70
C LEU A 400 35.03 11.21 4.24
N TYR A 401 34.04 10.56 3.64
CA TYR A 401 33.66 9.12 3.72
C TYR A 401 32.69 8.67 4.83
N LEU A 402 31.38 8.76 4.52
CA LEU A 402 30.48 7.59 4.57
C LEU A 402 29.12 7.94 3.92
N ASN A 403 28.89 7.62 2.64
CA ASN A 403 27.52 7.50 2.11
C ASN A 403 27.46 6.71 0.79
N CYS A 404 27.37 5.39 0.93
CA CYS A 404 26.72 4.51 -0.03
C CYS A 404 26.20 3.32 0.78
N CYS A 405 24.88 3.19 0.94
CA CYS A 405 24.12 1.93 1.06
C CYS A 405 22.77 2.14 1.78
N THR A 406 21.79 2.80 1.16
CA THR A 406 20.37 2.55 1.45
C THR A 406 19.52 3.03 0.30
N PHE A 407 19.33 2.21 -0.75
CA PHE A 407 18.15 2.38 -1.61
C PHE A 407 17.78 1.07 -2.32
N LEU A 408 17.09 0.22 -1.57
CA LEU A 408 16.01 -0.61 -2.09
C LEU A 408 14.84 -0.44 -1.12
N MET A 409 13.64 -0.30 -1.69
CA MET A 409 12.32 -0.16 -1.07
C MET A 409 11.78 1.28 -0.89
N LYS A 410 11.21 1.84 -1.96
CA LYS A 410 10.10 2.82 -1.88
C LYS A 410 8.82 2.23 -2.51
N VAL A 411 7.86 1.96 -1.63
CA VAL A 411 6.40 1.96 -1.86
C VAL A 411 5.96 3.44 -1.67
N PRO A 412 4.88 3.94 -2.32
CA PRO A 412 4.64 5.37 -2.49
C PRO A 412 4.35 6.06 -1.16
N THR A 413 5.09 7.12 -0.85
CA THR A 413 4.68 8.11 0.14
C THR A 413 3.76 9.10 -0.55
N MET A 414 2.47 9.11 -0.19
CA MET A 414 1.60 10.26 -0.38
C MET A 414 2.26 11.48 0.28
N GLU A 415 2.36 12.57 -0.48
CA GLU A 415 2.70 13.89 0.03
C GLU A 415 1.62 14.32 1.03
N LEU A 416 2.04 14.43 2.29
CA LEU A 416 1.33 15.13 3.36
C LEU A 416 1.89 16.56 3.37
N GLU A 417 1.08 17.52 2.93
CA GLU A 417 1.34 18.94 3.19
C GLU A 417 1.12 19.24 4.68
N SER A 418 2.15 19.84 5.27
CA SER A 418 2.24 20.58 6.54
C SER A 418 1.37 20.15 7.74
N VAL A 419 1.88 19.20 8.53
CA VAL A 419 1.44 18.99 9.92
C VAL A 419 2.66 18.93 10.85
N ASN A 420 2.85 20.01 11.63
CA ASN A 420 3.70 20.20 12.81
C ASN A 420 5.20 19.82 12.74
N ASP A 421 6.05 20.75 13.19
CA ASP A 421 7.51 20.67 13.41
C ASP A 421 8.06 19.30 13.91
N SER A 422 7.27 18.49 14.60
CA SER A 422 7.67 17.21 15.19
C SER A 422 8.06 16.07 14.23
N ASN A 423 7.61 16.08 12.97
CA ASN A 423 7.85 14.95 12.04
C ASN A 423 9.21 15.06 11.31
N CYS A 424 9.73 16.29 11.17
CA CYS A 424 11.07 16.57 10.67
C CYS A 424 12.14 16.07 11.67
N ASP A 425 11.88 16.30 12.97
CA ASP A 425 12.74 15.87 14.07
C ASP A 425 12.92 14.35 14.14
N ARG A 426 11.84 13.57 14.01
CA ARG A 426 11.92 12.10 14.10
C ARG A 426 12.76 11.48 12.98
N LYS A 427 12.68 11.99 11.76
CA LYS A 427 13.46 11.47 10.62
C LYS A 427 14.95 11.74 10.82
N ALA A 428 15.30 12.92 11.33
CA ALA A 428 16.66 13.27 11.70
C ALA A 428 17.16 12.42 12.89
N GLU A 429 16.34 12.23 13.93
CA GLU A 429 16.66 11.34 15.08
C GLU A 429 16.97 9.92 14.61
N VAL A 430 16.10 9.35 13.76
CA VAL A 430 16.29 7.98 13.23
C VAL A 430 17.53 7.88 12.35
N GLN A 431 17.80 8.89 11.52
CA GLN A 431 19.00 8.91 10.69
C GLN A 431 20.27 9.00 11.56
N ALA A 432 20.30 9.89 12.54
CA ALA A 432 21.41 10.02 13.47
C ALA A 432 21.67 8.73 14.27
N PHE A 433 20.60 8.06 14.72
CA PHE A 433 20.69 6.77 15.39
C PHE A 433 21.26 5.69 14.46
N GLU A 434 20.79 5.62 13.21
CA GLU A 434 21.31 4.68 12.20
C GLU A 434 22.79 4.93 11.89
N ASP A 435 23.17 6.19 11.67
CA ASP A 435 24.53 6.59 11.30
C ASP A 435 25.52 6.29 12.43
N SER A 436 25.08 6.33 13.68
CA SER A 436 25.90 5.96 14.84
C SER A 436 26.38 4.51 14.76
N LYS A 437 25.57 3.61 14.18
CA LYS A 437 25.77 2.14 14.16
C LYS A 437 26.08 1.53 15.54
N SER A 438 25.74 2.28 16.59
CA SER A 438 26.12 1.98 17.97
C SER A 438 25.02 1.20 18.71
N GLY A 439 23.78 1.33 18.21
CA GLY A 439 22.58 0.71 18.78
C GLY A 439 22.06 1.42 20.01
N VAL A 440 21.02 0.84 20.62
CA VAL A 440 20.39 1.37 21.84
C VAL A 440 21.37 1.37 23.01
N LYS A 441 22.25 0.36 23.09
CA LYS A 441 23.33 0.33 24.08
C LYS A 441 24.29 1.51 23.91
N GLY A 442 24.70 1.83 22.68
CA GLY A 442 25.55 2.99 22.42
C GLY A 442 24.90 4.32 22.79
N LEU A 443 23.57 4.42 22.62
CA LEU A 443 22.78 5.55 23.07
C LEU A 443 22.72 5.64 24.61
N LEU A 444 22.63 4.51 25.32
CA LEU A 444 22.70 4.50 26.78
C LEU A 444 24.10 4.90 27.28
N ASP A 445 25.15 4.41 26.63
CA ASP A 445 26.55 4.70 26.97
C ASP A 445 26.92 6.19 26.78
N SER A 446 26.18 6.92 25.94
CA SER A 446 26.33 8.38 25.79
C SER A 446 25.74 9.20 26.95
N GLY A 447 25.14 8.54 27.94
CA GLY A 447 24.65 9.18 29.17
C GLY A 447 23.22 9.70 29.09
N VAL A 448 22.41 9.16 28.18
CA VAL A 448 21.02 9.56 27.98
C VAL A 448 20.17 9.27 29.22
N THR A 449 19.50 10.30 29.74
CA THR A 449 18.57 10.21 30.89
C THR A 449 17.09 10.23 30.49
N LYS A 450 16.79 10.56 29.22
CA LYS A 450 15.46 10.54 28.62
C LYS A 450 15.50 9.89 27.26
N ILE A 451 14.61 8.95 26.97
CA ILE A 451 14.67 8.23 25.70
C ILE A 451 14.24 9.16 24.55
N PRO A 452 14.90 9.10 23.37
CA PRO A 452 14.50 9.89 22.20
C PRO A 452 13.06 9.61 21.78
N SER A 453 12.41 10.62 21.20
CA SER A 453 11.01 10.57 20.81
C SER A 453 10.72 9.46 19.79
N MET A 454 11.71 9.10 18.96
CA MET A 454 11.60 7.96 18.04
C MET A 454 11.34 6.60 18.72
N PHE A 455 11.56 6.45 20.03
CA PHE A 455 11.25 5.23 20.80
C PHE A 455 9.88 5.28 21.50
N TYR A 456 9.15 6.40 21.42
CA TYR A 456 7.87 6.55 22.10
C TYR A 456 6.79 5.67 21.46
N VAL A 457 6.43 4.58 22.13
CA VAL A 457 5.38 3.65 21.70
C VAL A 457 4.06 4.16 22.28
N LYS A 458 3.11 4.53 21.41
CA LYS A 458 1.76 4.92 21.82
C LYS A 458 0.99 3.67 22.27
N LEU A 459 0.92 3.46 23.59
CA LEU A 459 0.18 2.34 24.18
C LEU A 459 -1.33 2.60 24.08
N ASP A 460 -2.08 1.60 23.63
CA ASP A 460 -3.54 1.66 23.54
C ASP A 460 -4.15 1.75 24.96
N PRO A 461 -5.18 2.58 25.22
CA PRO A 461 -5.86 2.60 26.52
C PRO A 461 -6.39 1.23 26.98
N SER A 462 -6.67 0.31 26.03
CA SER A 462 -7.04 -1.08 26.32
C SER A 462 -5.87 -1.97 26.72
N ASP A 463 -4.64 -1.63 26.31
CA ASP A 463 -3.38 -2.28 26.73
C ASP A 463 -2.95 -1.87 28.15
N ASN A 464 -3.56 -0.80 28.69
CA ASN A 464 -3.44 -0.33 30.08
C ASN A 464 -4.37 -1.05 31.05
N THR A 465 -4.88 -2.24 30.69
CA THR A 465 -5.54 -3.12 31.66
C THR A 465 -4.58 -3.33 32.83
N LYS A 466 -4.93 -2.71 33.98
CA LYS A 466 -4.20 -2.88 35.24
C LYS A 466 -3.88 -4.36 35.39
N GLN A 467 -2.63 -4.67 35.74
CA GLN A 467 -2.17 -5.99 36.17
C GLN A 467 -3.29 -6.64 36.99
N SER A 468 -4.07 -7.51 36.34
CA SER A 468 -5.04 -8.29 37.07
C SER A 468 -4.24 -9.34 37.79
N ASP A 469 -4.49 -9.55 39.07
CA ASP A 469 -4.10 -10.73 39.85
C ASP A 469 -4.68 -11.99 39.18
N SER A 470 -4.23 -12.29 37.97
CA SER A 470 -4.78 -13.35 37.13
C SER A 470 -4.11 -14.65 37.53
N ASN A 471 -4.91 -15.65 37.86
CA ASN A 471 -4.46 -17.00 38.19
C ASN A 471 -3.95 -17.77 36.95
N PHE A 472 -3.51 -17.06 35.91
CA PHE A 472 -3.09 -17.62 34.63
C PHE A 472 -1.57 -17.84 34.63
N SER A 473 -1.15 -19.09 34.47
CA SER A 473 0.25 -19.46 34.29
C SER A 473 0.39 -20.24 32.99
N ILE A 474 1.41 -19.90 32.19
CA ILE A 474 1.67 -20.68 30.98
C ILE A 474 2.05 -22.13 31.34
N PRO A 475 1.70 -23.13 30.53
CA PRO A 475 2.02 -24.53 30.81
C PRO A 475 3.55 -24.74 30.87
N ALA A 476 4.03 -25.46 31.88
CA ALA A 476 5.40 -25.96 31.96
C ALA A 476 5.38 -27.49 31.75
N ILE A 477 6.15 -27.98 30.79
CA ILE A 477 6.15 -29.36 30.32
C ILE A 477 7.51 -29.98 30.60
N ASP A 478 7.51 -31.10 31.32
CA ASP A 478 8.71 -31.84 31.66
C ASP A 478 9.03 -32.87 30.58
N LEU A 479 10.21 -32.75 29.96
CA LEU A 479 10.69 -33.68 28.94
C LEU A 479 11.63 -34.76 29.51
N GLN A 480 11.82 -34.81 30.83
CA GLN A 480 12.64 -35.82 31.48
C GLN A 480 12.17 -37.21 31.09
N ASP A 481 13.11 -38.04 30.64
CA ASP A 481 12.90 -39.46 30.39
C ASP A 481 11.79 -39.78 29.37
N ILE A 482 11.48 -38.86 28.46
CA ILE A 482 10.40 -39.01 27.48
C ILE A 482 10.52 -40.29 26.63
N ASP A 483 11.74 -40.73 26.35
CA ASP A 483 12.02 -41.95 25.56
C ASP A 483 12.03 -43.24 26.39
N LYS A 484 11.89 -43.16 27.73
CA LYS A 484 11.92 -44.36 28.60
C LYS A 484 10.61 -45.16 28.58
N SER A 485 9.47 -44.54 28.28
CA SER A 485 8.20 -45.28 28.10
C SER A 485 7.22 -44.58 27.16
N SER A 486 6.50 -45.37 26.35
CA SER A 486 5.42 -44.86 25.48
C SER A 486 4.31 -44.16 26.25
N SER A 487 4.04 -44.60 27.50
CA SER A 487 3.02 -43.98 28.35
C SER A 487 3.41 -42.58 28.84
N LEU A 488 4.71 -42.32 29.04
CA LEU A 488 5.23 -41.00 29.41
C LEU A 488 5.21 -40.07 28.19
N ARG A 489 5.69 -40.54 27.03
CA ARG A 489 5.61 -39.80 25.76
C ARG A 489 4.18 -39.39 25.44
N GLY A 490 3.22 -40.31 25.54
CA GLY A 490 1.80 -40.01 25.30
C GLY A 490 1.25 -38.90 26.19
N LYS A 491 1.62 -38.87 27.48
CA LYS A 491 1.23 -37.78 28.39
C LYS A 491 1.82 -36.43 27.99
N VAL A 492 3.10 -36.43 27.58
CA VAL A 492 3.77 -35.20 27.11
C VAL A 492 3.12 -34.71 25.81
N VAL A 493 2.80 -35.61 24.88
CA VAL A 493 2.07 -35.29 23.65
C VAL A 493 0.70 -34.66 23.96
N ASP A 494 -0.04 -35.18 24.93
CA ASP A 494 -1.33 -34.60 25.35
C ASP A 494 -1.17 -33.20 25.97
N GLN A 495 -0.11 -32.98 26.76
CA GLN A 495 0.21 -31.67 27.33
C GLN A 495 0.57 -30.66 26.25
N ILE A 496 1.45 -31.04 25.31
CA ILE A 496 1.82 -30.21 24.16
C ILE A 496 0.60 -29.90 23.31
N ARG A 497 -0.26 -30.89 23.02
CA ARG A 497 -1.52 -30.68 22.29
C ARG A 497 -2.37 -29.61 22.96
N SER A 498 -2.61 -29.75 24.27
CA SER A 498 -3.43 -28.79 25.01
C SER A 498 -2.78 -27.40 25.09
N ALA A 499 -1.45 -27.32 25.24
CA ALA A 499 -0.74 -26.06 25.27
C ALA A 499 -0.79 -25.35 23.91
N SER A 500 -0.48 -26.03 22.81
CA SER A 500 -0.49 -25.47 21.46
C SER A 500 -1.89 -25.08 20.98
N GLN A 501 -2.95 -25.75 21.46
CA GLN A 501 -4.35 -25.43 21.14
C GLN A 501 -4.92 -24.24 21.93
N LYS A 502 -4.57 -24.13 23.22
CA LYS A 502 -5.19 -23.15 24.13
C LYS A 502 -4.34 -21.90 24.35
N TRP A 503 -3.02 -22.07 24.36
CA TRP A 503 -2.07 -21.02 24.69
C TRP A 503 -1.21 -20.62 23.49
N GLY A 504 -0.89 -21.54 22.59
CA GLY A 504 0.12 -21.32 21.55
C GLY A 504 1.54 -21.12 22.11
N PHE A 505 1.71 -21.26 23.42
CA PHE A 505 2.91 -21.01 24.21
C PHE A 505 3.02 -22.05 25.34
N PHE A 506 4.24 -22.50 25.63
CA PHE A 506 4.56 -23.31 26.80
C PHE A 506 6.05 -23.21 27.15
N GLN A 507 6.41 -23.57 28.38
CA GLN A 507 7.79 -23.78 28.80
C GLN A 507 8.12 -25.27 28.76
N VAL A 508 9.35 -25.60 28.39
CA VAL A 508 9.90 -26.95 28.54
C VAL A 508 11.02 -26.93 29.57
N ILE A 509 11.07 -27.96 30.42
CA ILE A 509 12.13 -28.21 31.41
C ILE A 509 12.69 -29.62 31.21
N ASN A 510 13.90 -29.86 31.71
CA ASN A 510 14.62 -31.14 31.54
C ASN A 510 14.69 -31.57 30.06
N HIS A 511 14.82 -30.60 29.16
CA HIS A 511 14.78 -30.77 27.70
C HIS A 511 16.08 -31.30 27.09
N GLY A 512 17.12 -31.54 27.91
CA GLY A 512 18.38 -32.15 27.48
C GLY A 512 19.43 -31.18 26.93
N VAL A 513 19.13 -29.89 26.79
CA VAL A 513 20.14 -28.87 26.48
C VAL A 513 20.87 -28.53 27.79
N PRO A 514 22.22 -28.64 27.84
CA PRO A 514 22.96 -28.37 29.08
C PRO A 514 22.80 -26.93 29.58
N GLU A 515 22.64 -26.74 30.90
CA GLU A 515 22.48 -25.42 31.52
C GLU A 515 23.70 -24.52 31.29
N ASP A 516 24.91 -25.07 31.34
CA ASP A 516 26.14 -24.34 31.07
C ASP A 516 26.21 -23.82 29.62
N VAL A 517 25.66 -24.55 28.66
CA VAL A 517 25.53 -24.08 27.26
C VAL A 517 24.53 -22.92 27.16
N MET A 518 23.40 -22.98 27.87
CA MET A 518 22.41 -21.90 27.87
C MET A 518 22.95 -20.63 28.54
N ASP A 519 23.57 -20.77 29.71
CA ASP A 519 24.19 -19.66 30.44
C ASP A 519 25.32 -19.02 29.63
N GLU A 520 26.19 -19.84 29.03
CA GLU A 520 27.28 -19.32 28.20
C GLU A 520 26.76 -18.67 26.92
N MET A 521 25.62 -19.12 26.37
CA MET A 521 25.00 -18.48 25.20
C MET A 521 24.49 -17.08 25.57
N ILE A 522 23.80 -16.93 26.71
CA ILE A 522 23.41 -15.62 27.24
C ILE A 522 24.64 -14.73 27.44
N ASN A 523 25.70 -15.26 28.07
CA ASN A 523 26.95 -14.52 28.31
C ASN A 523 27.68 -14.17 27.00
N GLY A 524 27.66 -15.05 25.99
CA GLY A 524 28.22 -14.82 24.67
C GLY A 524 27.55 -13.65 23.96
N ILE A 525 26.22 -13.63 23.94
CA ILE A 525 25.45 -12.51 23.36
C ILE A 525 25.67 -11.23 24.17
N CYS A 526 25.71 -11.31 25.51
CA CYS A 526 26.03 -10.18 26.36
C CYS A 526 27.42 -9.60 26.03
N ARG A 527 28.46 -10.44 25.98
CA ARG A 527 29.84 -10.03 25.61
C ARG A 527 29.87 -9.40 24.21
N PHE A 528 29.07 -9.91 23.26
CA PHE A 528 28.98 -9.28 21.95
C PHE A 528 28.49 -7.82 22.04
N HIS A 529 27.37 -7.58 22.71
CA HIS A 529 26.76 -6.25 22.79
C HIS A 529 27.51 -5.27 23.71
N GLU A 530 28.21 -5.77 24.72
CA GLU A 530 29.02 -4.97 25.66
C GLU A 530 30.40 -4.57 25.14
N GLN A 531 30.82 -5.08 23.97
CA GLN A 531 32.06 -4.63 23.33
C GLN A 531 31.97 -3.17 22.85
N GLU A 532 33.14 -2.56 22.67
CA GLU A 532 33.27 -1.25 22.03
C GLU A 532 32.57 -1.23 20.67
N ALA A 533 31.94 -0.09 20.34
CA ALA A 533 31.14 0.05 19.12
C ALA A 533 31.93 -0.28 17.84
N GLU A 534 33.23 0.02 17.79
CA GLU A 534 34.10 -0.28 16.64
C GLU A 534 34.19 -1.79 16.33
N LEU A 535 34.13 -2.66 17.33
CA LEU A 535 34.18 -4.11 17.14
C LEU A 535 32.83 -4.68 16.64
N LYS A 536 31.72 -3.97 16.91
CA LYS A 536 30.37 -4.35 16.48
C LYS A 536 30.04 -3.81 15.08
N LYS A 537 30.59 -2.66 14.70
CA LYS A 537 30.35 -1.97 13.41
C LYS A 537 30.49 -2.85 12.17
N PRO A 538 31.46 -3.77 12.04
CA PRO A 538 31.58 -4.66 10.87
C PRO A 538 30.35 -5.55 10.65
N PHE A 539 29.65 -5.89 11.74
CA PHE A 539 28.44 -6.71 11.70
C PHE A 539 27.18 -5.86 11.47
N TYR A 540 27.25 -4.53 11.63
CA TYR A 540 26.08 -3.66 11.49
C TYR A 540 25.55 -3.66 10.05
N SER A 541 24.32 -4.12 9.84
CA SER A 541 23.71 -4.15 8.51
C SER A 541 22.20 -4.32 8.54
N ARG A 542 21.53 -3.64 7.59
CA ARG A 542 20.10 -3.84 7.29
C ARG A 542 19.83 -4.82 6.16
N GLU A 543 20.86 -5.35 5.51
CA GLU A 543 20.68 -6.31 4.42
C GLU A 543 20.24 -7.67 4.97
N ASN A 544 19.07 -8.15 4.53
CA ASN A 544 18.54 -9.46 4.93
C ASN A 544 19.34 -10.64 4.32
N SER A 545 20.21 -10.39 3.33
CA SER A 545 21.04 -11.42 2.68
C SER A 545 22.30 -11.79 3.48
N LYS A 546 22.67 -11.02 4.52
CA LYS A 546 23.85 -11.34 5.34
C LYS A 546 23.54 -12.48 6.31
N LYS A 547 24.42 -13.49 6.34
CA LYS A 547 24.32 -14.64 7.23
C LYS A 547 24.54 -14.29 8.71
N VAL A 548 25.30 -13.23 8.99
CA VAL A 548 25.52 -12.68 10.33
C VAL A 548 25.30 -11.18 10.24
N ARG A 549 24.45 -10.63 11.11
CA ARG A 549 24.21 -9.18 11.14
C ARG A 549 23.78 -8.69 12.52
N TYR A 550 24.23 -7.49 12.84
CA TYR A 550 23.88 -6.70 14.01
C TYR A 550 23.01 -5.51 13.57
N PHE A 551 21.93 -5.22 14.30
CA PHE A 551 21.01 -4.10 14.06
C PHE A 551 20.12 -3.90 15.29
N SER A 552 19.55 -2.71 15.48
CA SER A 552 18.64 -2.49 16.61
C SER A 552 17.18 -2.83 16.30
N ASN A 553 16.68 -2.35 15.17
CA ASN A 553 15.27 -2.45 14.80
C ASN A 553 15.14 -2.80 13.32
N GLY A 554 14.54 -3.94 12.98
CA GLY A 554 14.45 -4.42 11.59
C GLY A 554 13.64 -3.51 10.65
N LYS A 555 12.69 -2.75 11.19
CA LYS A 555 11.79 -1.83 10.46
C LYS A 555 11.94 -0.36 10.90
N LEU A 556 13.11 0.05 11.40
CA LEU A 556 13.37 1.37 12.00
C LEU A 556 12.81 2.58 11.21
N PHE A 557 12.96 2.57 9.89
CA PHE A 557 12.54 3.67 9.00
C PHE A 557 11.05 3.64 8.60
N ARG A 558 10.35 2.55 8.92
CA ARG A 558 8.94 2.35 8.56
C ARG A 558 8.01 2.41 9.74
N ASP A 559 8.47 1.93 10.90
CA ASP A 559 7.64 1.85 12.10
C ASP A 559 7.47 3.23 12.73
N TYR A 560 6.26 3.54 13.25
CA TYR A 560 5.99 4.81 13.93
C TYR A 560 6.91 5.02 15.14
N ALA A 561 7.25 3.95 15.85
CA ALA A 561 8.16 3.95 16.99
C ALA A 561 9.16 2.80 16.89
N ALA A 562 10.40 3.05 17.24
CA ALA A 562 11.44 2.04 17.44
C ALA A 562 11.25 1.33 18.79
N THR A 563 11.71 0.09 18.89
CA THR A 563 11.74 -0.67 20.14
C THR A 563 13.10 -0.53 20.82
N TRP A 564 13.11 -0.53 22.17
CA TRP A 564 14.29 -0.33 23.00
C TRP A 564 15.12 -1.62 23.12
N ARG A 565 15.77 -2.02 22.03
CA ARG A 565 16.62 -3.22 21.96
C ARG A 565 17.67 -3.16 20.86
N ASP A 566 18.68 -3.99 21.04
CA ASP A 566 19.68 -4.35 20.04
C ASP A 566 19.60 -5.85 19.68
N THR A 567 19.98 -6.20 18.46
CA THR A 567 19.83 -7.57 17.93
C THR A 567 21.05 -7.97 17.13
N ILE A 568 21.61 -9.14 17.41
CA ILE A 568 22.49 -9.86 16.49
C ILE A 568 21.75 -11.11 15.99
N SER A 569 21.88 -11.42 14.70
CA SER A 569 21.24 -12.58 14.09
C SER A 569 22.21 -13.44 13.31
N PHE A 570 21.91 -14.74 13.28
CA PHE A 570 22.73 -15.80 12.68
C PHE A 570 21.84 -16.72 11.83
N VAL A 571 22.25 -16.97 10.59
CA VAL A 571 21.61 -17.95 9.68
C VAL A 571 22.33 -19.29 9.81
N ALA A 572 21.59 -20.35 10.15
CA ALA A 572 22.10 -21.71 10.25
C ALA A 572 21.28 -22.66 9.35
N ASN A 573 21.61 -22.66 8.05
CA ASN A 573 20.92 -23.45 7.01
C ASN A 573 21.92 -24.33 6.23
N PRO A 574 21.87 -25.68 6.35
CA PRO A 574 21.36 -26.42 7.50
C PRO A 574 22.28 -26.27 8.72
N ASP A 575 23.47 -25.71 8.57
CA ASP A 575 24.41 -25.40 9.66
C ASP A 575 25.09 -24.06 9.39
N ILE A 576 25.79 -23.52 10.39
CA ILE A 576 26.62 -22.33 10.24
C ILE A 576 27.78 -22.68 9.30
N SER A 577 27.67 -22.26 8.04
CA SER A 577 28.57 -22.73 6.96
C SER A 577 30.00 -22.20 7.09
N ASN A 578 30.22 -21.08 7.79
CA ASN A 578 31.53 -20.47 8.00
C ASN A 578 31.64 -19.82 9.39
N PRO A 579 32.04 -20.59 10.44
CA PRO A 579 32.15 -20.08 11.81
C PRO A 579 33.11 -18.90 11.97
N GLU A 580 34.11 -18.75 11.10
CA GLU A 580 35.06 -17.63 11.14
C GLU A 580 34.40 -16.26 10.89
N GLN A 581 33.21 -16.25 10.27
CA GLN A 581 32.41 -15.03 10.07
C GLN A 581 31.60 -14.63 11.30
N LEU A 582 31.55 -15.44 12.36
CA LEU A 582 30.90 -15.10 13.61
C LEU A 582 31.82 -14.19 14.46
N PRO A 583 31.24 -13.30 15.30
CA PRO A 583 32.03 -12.52 16.25
C PRO A 583 32.79 -13.44 17.20
N GLU A 584 34.11 -13.26 17.29
CA GLU A 584 35.03 -14.10 18.05
C GLU A 584 34.54 -14.38 19.47
N VAL A 585 34.05 -13.35 20.16
CA VAL A 585 33.58 -13.42 21.56
C VAL A 585 32.40 -14.36 21.81
N CYS A 586 31.65 -14.75 20.77
CA CYS A 586 30.47 -15.60 20.89
C CYS A 586 30.48 -16.77 19.88
N ARG A 587 31.53 -16.90 19.07
CA ARG A 587 31.62 -17.84 17.95
C ARG A 587 31.36 -19.28 18.37
N ASP A 588 32.14 -19.77 19.32
CA ASP A 588 32.13 -21.18 19.73
C ASP A 588 30.79 -21.56 20.37
N ILE A 589 30.29 -20.68 21.25
CA ILE A 589 29.03 -20.94 21.94
C ILE A 589 27.82 -20.83 21.02
N VAL A 590 27.80 -19.90 20.07
CA VAL A 590 26.75 -19.84 19.05
C VAL A 590 26.71 -21.15 18.26
N CYS A 591 27.87 -21.71 17.89
CA CYS A 591 27.94 -22.99 17.19
C CYS A 591 27.43 -24.16 18.04
N GLU A 592 27.81 -24.24 19.32
CA GLU A 592 27.37 -25.32 20.21
C GLU A 592 25.88 -25.22 20.55
N TYR A 593 25.40 -24.04 20.94
CA TYR A 593 23.99 -23.78 21.21
C TYR A 593 23.11 -24.11 20.00
N THR A 594 23.54 -23.73 18.79
CA THR A 594 22.83 -24.04 17.53
C THR A 594 22.59 -25.55 17.35
N LYS A 595 23.59 -26.38 17.65
CA LYS A 595 23.46 -27.84 17.55
C LYS A 595 22.46 -28.38 18.58
N GLN A 596 22.57 -27.93 19.83
CA GLN A 596 21.72 -28.39 20.93
C GLN A 596 20.25 -27.97 20.73
N VAL A 597 20.01 -26.71 20.36
CA VAL A 597 18.64 -26.20 20.15
C VAL A 597 17.98 -26.82 18.92
N ARG A 598 18.75 -27.14 17.87
CA ARG A 598 18.21 -27.87 16.71
C ARG A 598 17.78 -29.28 17.09
N ALA A 599 18.60 -30.00 17.85
CA ALA A 599 18.24 -31.34 18.33
C ALA A 599 16.95 -31.30 19.15
N LEU A 600 16.81 -30.32 20.05
CA LEU A 600 15.59 -30.12 20.81
C LEU A 600 14.39 -29.78 19.90
N GLY A 601 14.55 -28.88 18.94
CA GLY A 601 13.44 -28.51 18.05
C GLY A 601 12.96 -29.65 17.17
N ILE A 602 13.83 -30.58 16.77
CA ILE A 602 13.42 -31.83 16.12
C ILE A 602 12.49 -32.62 17.06
N ILE A 603 12.89 -32.83 18.32
CA ILE A 603 12.06 -33.54 19.31
C ILE A 603 10.70 -32.84 19.49
N ILE A 604 10.68 -31.50 19.60
CA ILE A 604 9.43 -30.74 19.74
C ILE A 604 8.53 -30.87 18.51
N LEU A 605 9.09 -30.78 17.29
CA LEU A 605 8.34 -30.98 16.05
C LEU A 605 7.78 -32.40 15.93
N GLU A 606 8.50 -33.40 16.43
CA GLU A 606 7.99 -34.77 16.47
C GLU A 606 6.78 -34.91 17.41
N LEU A 607 6.88 -34.34 18.61
CA LEU A 607 5.79 -34.33 19.58
C LEU A 607 4.59 -33.53 19.09
N LEU A 608 4.81 -32.42 18.36
CA LEU A 608 3.75 -31.65 17.71
C LEU A 608 3.07 -32.44 16.58
N SER A 609 3.81 -33.26 15.84
CA SER A 609 3.25 -34.14 14.81
C SER A 609 2.31 -35.19 15.44
N GLU A 610 2.75 -35.84 16.51
CA GLU A 610 1.92 -36.78 17.29
C GLU A 610 0.72 -36.06 17.95
N ALA A 611 0.90 -34.82 18.40
CA ALA A 611 -0.17 -34.00 18.95
C ALA A 611 -1.24 -33.66 17.89
N LEU A 612 -0.88 -33.59 16.61
CA LEU A 612 -1.84 -33.46 15.50
C LEU A 612 -2.47 -34.79 15.08
N GLY A 613 -1.99 -35.92 15.61
CA GLY A 613 -2.42 -37.27 15.23
C GLY A 613 -1.73 -37.79 13.97
N LEU A 614 -0.57 -37.23 13.62
CA LEU A 614 0.23 -37.61 12.45
C LEU A 614 1.38 -38.55 12.85
N ASP A 615 2.10 -39.10 11.86
CA ASP A 615 3.38 -39.78 12.10
C ASP A 615 4.34 -38.84 12.83
N SER A 616 5.12 -39.37 13.79
CA SER A 616 6.02 -38.53 14.60
C SER A 616 7.01 -37.76 13.74
N SER A 617 7.44 -38.29 12.60
CA SER A 617 8.39 -37.61 11.73
C SER A 617 7.78 -36.66 10.71
N TYR A 618 6.44 -36.52 10.66
CA TYR A 618 5.73 -35.80 9.61
C TYR A 618 6.22 -34.35 9.42
N LEU A 619 6.21 -33.53 10.47
CA LEU A 619 6.66 -32.13 10.35
C LEU A 619 8.16 -32.02 10.00
N THR A 620 8.98 -32.97 10.46
CA THR A 620 10.43 -32.95 10.21
C THR A 620 10.81 -33.41 8.81
N LYS A 621 10.25 -34.54 8.32
CA LYS A 621 10.67 -35.20 7.07
C LYS A 621 9.76 -34.90 5.88
N GLU A 622 8.44 -34.82 6.10
CA GLU A 622 7.51 -34.55 5.00
C GLU A 622 7.39 -33.04 4.76
N MET A 623 7.44 -32.24 5.82
CA MET A 623 7.27 -30.78 5.75
C MET A 623 8.57 -29.97 5.83
N ASP A 624 9.73 -30.60 6.08
CA ASP A 624 11.05 -29.94 6.18
C ASP A 624 11.11 -28.82 7.25
N CYS A 625 10.27 -28.89 8.29
CA CYS A 625 10.18 -27.83 9.30
C CYS A 625 11.46 -27.64 10.14
N ALA A 626 12.39 -28.60 10.10
CA ALA A 626 13.64 -28.58 10.85
C ALA A 626 14.89 -28.19 10.02
N GLU A 627 14.75 -27.99 8.71
CA GLU A 627 15.89 -27.80 7.79
C GLU A 627 16.59 -26.44 7.94
N ALA A 628 15.83 -25.42 8.33
CA ALA A 628 16.32 -24.05 8.44
C ALA A 628 16.16 -23.52 9.86
N LEU A 629 17.21 -22.85 10.35
CA LEU A 629 17.21 -22.24 11.68
C LEU A 629 17.79 -20.83 11.60
N TYR A 630 17.04 -19.87 12.14
CA TYR A 630 17.46 -18.47 12.25
C TYR A 630 17.51 -18.10 13.74
N ILE A 631 18.66 -17.64 14.21
CA ILE A 631 18.88 -17.34 15.63
C ILE A 631 19.03 -15.84 15.81
N MET A 632 18.36 -15.26 16.81
CA MET A 632 18.44 -13.84 17.16
C MET A 632 18.82 -13.68 18.64
N GLY A 633 20.02 -13.17 18.90
CA GLY A 633 20.47 -12.72 20.21
C GLY A 633 20.03 -11.28 20.46
N GLN A 634 18.96 -11.12 21.24
CA GLN A 634 18.38 -9.84 21.61
C GLN A 634 18.98 -9.33 22.92
N TYR A 635 19.31 -8.04 22.95
CA TYR A 635 19.88 -7.32 24.08
C TYR A 635 19.01 -6.11 24.38
N TYR A 636 18.43 -6.09 25.57
CA TYR A 636 17.56 -5.02 26.06
C TYR A 636 18.32 -4.25 27.14
N PRO A 637 18.94 -3.11 26.82
CA PRO A 637 19.61 -2.29 27.83
C PRO A 637 18.60 -1.77 28.86
N GLN A 638 19.12 -1.35 30.02
CA GLN A 638 18.31 -0.58 30.98
C GLN A 638 17.66 0.61 30.29
N CYS A 639 16.36 0.79 30.50
CA CYS A 639 15.59 1.91 29.95
C CYS A 639 15.37 2.98 31.03
N PRO A 640 15.72 4.27 30.77
CA PRO A 640 15.42 5.37 31.69
C PRO A 640 13.92 5.65 31.86
N GLU A 641 13.13 5.46 30.81
CA GLU A 641 11.68 5.76 30.75
C GLU A 641 10.92 4.55 30.16
N PRO A 642 10.91 3.39 30.85
CA PRO A 642 10.36 2.14 30.31
C PRO A 642 8.86 2.18 30.03
N GLU A 643 8.12 3.10 30.65
CA GLU A 643 6.70 3.34 30.42
C GLU A 643 6.39 3.99 29.06
N LEU A 644 7.39 4.62 28.42
CA LEU A 644 7.25 5.30 27.14
C LEU A 644 7.62 4.41 25.95
N THR A 645 8.20 3.22 26.17
CA THR A 645 8.69 2.35 25.09
C THR A 645 8.51 0.87 25.41
N MET A 646 8.86 0.01 24.46
CA MET A 646 8.74 -1.44 24.56
C MET A 646 10.01 -2.10 24.06
N GLY A 647 10.37 -3.26 24.63
CA GLY A 647 11.42 -4.11 24.06
C GLY A 647 10.96 -4.76 22.76
N LEU A 648 9.69 -5.16 22.69
CA LEU A 648 8.98 -5.59 21.47
C LEU A 648 7.52 -5.18 21.56
N THR A 649 6.99 -4.61 20.48
CA THR A 649 5.55 -4.37 20.35
C THR A 649 4.77 -5.67 20.14
N LYS A 650 3.45 -5.60 20.23
CA LYS A 650 2.54 -6.73 19.98
C LYS A 650 2.75 -7.31 18.58
N HIS A 651 3.04 -8.60 18.49
CA HIS A 651 3.19 -9.33 17.21
C HIS A 651 2.94 -10.84 17.38
N THR A 652 2.85 -11.56 16.25
CA THR A 652 2.97 -13.02 16.17
C THR A 652 4.23 -13.41 15.40
N ASP A 653 4.78 -14.59 15.67
CA ASP A 653 5.95 -15.08 14.93
C ASP A 653 5.54 -15.72 13.61
N CYS A 654 6.36 -15.51 12.58
CA CYS A 654 6.05 -15.95 11.23
C CYS A 654 6.65 -17.30 10.82
N ASP A 655 7.24 -18.03 11.76
CA ASP A 655 7.93 -19.31 11.57
C ASP A 655 7.01 -20.53 11.79
N PHE A 656 7.59 -21.74 11.87
CA PHE A 656 6.85 -22.93 12.31
C PHE A 656 6.73 -22.95 13.84
N ILE A 657 7.86 -22.88 14.52
CA ILE A 657 7.97 -22.76 15.98
C ILE A 657 9.20 -21.92 16.34
N THR A 658 9.08 -21.15 17.42
CA THR A 658 10.20 -20.46 18.04
C THR A 658 10.57 -21.16 19.35
N ILE A 659 11.88 -21.36 19.57
CA ILE A 659 12.45 -21.76 20.87
C ILE A 659 13.23 -20.59 21.44
N LEU A 660 12.81 -20.10 22.59
CA LEU A 660 13.31 -18.90 23.23
C LEU A 660 14.03 -19.23 24.54
N LEU A 661 15.31 -18.90 24.58
CA LEU A 661 16.11 -18.82 25.80
C LEU A 661 15.99 -17.43 26.40
N GLN A 662 15.64 -17.33 27.69
CA GLN A 662 15.51 -16.07 28.41
C GLN A 662 16.47 -16.05 29.60
N ASP A 663 16.93 -14.86 29.96
CA ASP A 663 17.56 -14.65 31.26
C ASP A 663 16.56 -14.67 32.42
N GLN A 664 17.06 -14.42 33.63
CA GLN A 664 16.25 -14.41 34.85
C GLN A 664 15.55 -13.06 35.13
N ILE A 665 15.70 -12.06 34.25
CA ILE A 665 15.03 -10.75 34.40
C ILE A 665 13.58 -10.83 33.90
N GLY A 666 13.34 -11.57 32.80
CA GLY A 666 12.01 -11.75 32.22
C GLY A 666 11.38 -10.47 31.65
N GLY A 667 10.07 -10.50 31.35
CA GLY A 667 9.35 -9.38 30.73
C GLY A 667 8.71 -9.71 29.37
N LEU A 668 8.67 -10.98 29.00
CA LEU A 668 7.80 -11.47 27.94
C LEU A 668 6.35 -11.52 28.46
N GLN A 669 5.41 -11.04 27.65
CA GLN A 669 3.98 -11.16 27.90
C GLN A 669 3.28 -11.81 26.72
N VAL A 670 2.34 -12.70 26.99
CA VAL A 670 1.53 -13.40 25.99
C VAL A 670 0.07 -12.99 26.17
N LEU A 671 -0.63 -12.72 25.08
CA LEU A 671 -2.04 -12.35 25.11
C LEU A 671 -2.90 -13.62 25.18
N HIS A 672 -3.44 -13.92 26.36
CA HIS A 672 -4.35 -15.04 26.57
C HIS A 672 -5.71 -14.53 27.06
N GLN A 673 -6.79 -14.92 26.38
CA GLN A 673 -8.16 -14.49 26.74
C GLN A 673 -8.31 -12.96 26.89
N ASN A 674 -7.72 -12.19 25.97
CA ASN A 674 -7.66 -10.73 25.98
C ASN A 674 -6.95 -10.11 27.20
N GLN A 675 -6.16 -10.90 27.94
CA GLN A 675 -5.31 -10.44 29.03
C GLN A 675 -3.84 -10.68 28.69
N TRP A 676 -3.01 -9.70 28.99
CA TRP A 676 -1.56 -9.84 28.90
C TRP A 676 -1.06 -10.62 30.13
N VAL A 677 -0.56 -11.83 29.91
CA VAL A 677 -0.05 -12.73 30.95
C VAL A 677 1.47 -12.71 30.92
N ASP A 678 2.09 -12.42 32.06
CA ASP A 678 3.54 -12.48 32.21
C ASP A 678 4.04 -13.92 32.08
N VAL A 679 5.15 -14.09 31.36
CA VAL A 679 5.88 -15.35 31.29
C VAL A 679 7.07 -15.25 32.27
N PRO A 680 6.95 -15.80 33.49
CA PRO A 680 8.04 -15.78 34.44
C PRO A 680 9.16 -16.72 33.96
N PRO A 681 10.42 -16.26 33.95
CA PRO A 681 11.54 -17.12 33.59
C PRO A 681 11.71 -18.22 34.65
N ILE A 682 11.80 -19.47 34.19
CA ILE A 682 12.15 -20.62 35.03
C ILE A 682 13.62 -20.96 34.74
N GLN A 683 14.44 -21.11 35.78
CA GLN A 683 15.83 -21.51 35.64
C GLN A 683 15.93 -22.85 34.89
N GLY A 684 16.78 -22.90 33.85
CA GLY A 684 16.96 -24.10 33.02
C GLY A 684 15.77 -24.45 32.12
N ALA A 685 14.83 -23.52 31.89
CA ALA A 685 13.71 -23.72 30.99
C ALA A 685 13.89 -22.97 29.65
N LEU A 686 13.26 -23.49 28.61
CA LEU A 686 13.11 -22.81 27.31
C LEU A 686 11.63 -22.58 27.03
N VAL A 687 11.29 -21.41 26.49
CA VAL A 687 9.92 -21.10 26.06
C VAL A 687 9.75 -21.54 24.61
N VAL A 688 8.65 -22.22 24.30
CA VAL A 688 8.28 -22.61 22.95
C VAL A 688 6.97 -21.93 22.57
N ASN A 689 6.90 -21.38 21.37
CA ASN A 689 5.66 -20.88 20.80
C ASN A 689 5.43 -21.34 19.37
N ILE A 690 4.15 -21.39 19.01
CA ILE A 690 3.68 -21.77 17.69
C ILE A 690 3.70 -20.52 16.79
N GLY A 691 4.30 -20.64 15.62
CA GLY A 691 4.31 -19.59 14.61
C GLY A 691 3.14 -19.71 13.64
N ASP A 692 2.90 -18.62 12.90
CA ASP A 692 1.80 -18.48 11.94
C ASP A 692 1.81 -19.59 10.87
N ILE A 693 2.97 -20.09 10.42
CA ILE A 693 3.01 -21.13 9.38
C ILE A 693 2.44 -22.45 9.91
N LEU A 694 2.77 -22.81 11.15
CA LEU A 694 2.25 -24.04 11.75
C LEU A 694 0.76 -23.92 12.09
N GLN A 695 0.27 -22.73 12.44
CA GLN A 695 -1.17 -22.47 12.53
C GLN A 695 -1.87 -22.69 11.17
N LEU A 696 -1.29 -22.16 10.08
CA LEU A 696 -1.80 -22.37 8.72
C LEU A 696 -1.84 -23.86 8.35
N MET A 697 -0.72 -24.57 8.56
CA MET A 697 -0.62 -25.99 8.22
C MET A 697 -1.54 -26.88 9.05
N SER A 698 -1.72 -26.54 10.33
CA SER A 698 -2.62 -27.27 11.22
C SER A 698 -4.09 -26.91 11.04
N ASN A 699 -4.41 -25.97 10.12
CA ASN A 699 -5.75 -25.47 9.85
C ASN A 699 -6.45 -24.93 11.11
N ASP A 700 -5.77 -24.03 11.84
CA ASP A 700 -6.19 -23.47 13.14
C ASP A 700 -6.25 -24.46 14.32
N LYS A 701 -5.80 -25.72 14.17
CA LYS A 701 -5.71 -26.64 15.31
C LYS A 701 -4.68 -26.15 16.33
N PHE A 702 -3.54 -25.64 15.89
CA PHE A 702 -2.61 -24.93 16.78
C PHE A 702 -2.73 -23.43 16.52
N ILE A 703 -2.56 -22.63 17.57
CA ILE A 703 -2.76 -21.18 17.50
C ILE A 703 -1.43 -20.45 17.68
N SER A 704 -1.15 -19.52 16.77
CA SER A 704 -0.12 -18.50 16.92
C SER A 704 -0.72 -17.34 17.70
N VAL A 705 0.00 -16.85 18.72
CA VAL A 705 -0.56 -15.94 19.71
C VAL A 705 0.25 -14.65 19.80
N TYR A 706 -0.49 -13.53 19.92
CA TYR A 706 0.10 -12.23 20.11
C TYR A 706 0.92 -12.20 21.39
N HIS A 707 2.16 -11.74 21.28
CA HIS A 707 3.05 -11.56 22.41
C HIS A 707 3.80 -10.22 22.30
N ARG A 708 4.33 -9.72 23.41
CA ARG A 708 5.08 -8.46 23.50
C ARG A 708 6.19 -8.56 24.54
N VAL A 709 7.14 -7.62 24.51
CA VAL A 709 8.22 -7.55 25.51
C VAL A 709 8.25 -6.17 26.15
N LEU A 710 8.11 -6.14 27.47
CA LEU A 710 8.20 -4.92 28.27
C LEU A 710 9.63 -4.43 28.39
N SER A 711 9.83 -3.11 28.31
CA SER A 711 11.06 -2.44 28.72
C SER A 711 11.14 -2.39 30.24
N LYS A 712 12.37 -2.40 30.79
CA LYS A 712 12.59 -2.37 32.24
C LYS A 712 13.65 -1.35 32.62
N THR A 713 13.54 -0.83 33.84
CA THR A 713 14.59 -0.01 34.49
C THR A 713 15.79 -0.84 34.97
N ILE A 714 15.76 -2.16 34.83
CA ILE A 714 16.86 -3.06 35.19
C ILE A 714 17.30 -3.79 33.92
N GLY A 715 18.62 -3.82 33.68
CA GLY A 715 19.23 -4.50 32.54
C GLY A 715 20.76 -4.64 32.69
N PRO A 716 21.43 -5.17 31.65
CA PRO A 716 20.84 -5.61 30.41
C PRO A 716 20.04 -6.91 30.57
N ARG A 717 18.89 -6.98 29.91
CA ARG A 717 18.16 -8.23 29.72
C ARG A 717 18.60 -8.87 28.40
N ILE A 718 18.80 -10.18 28.40
CA ILE A 718 19.20 -10.95 27.22
C ILE A 718 18.14 -12.01 26.91
N SER A 719 17.89 -12.24 25.62
CA SER A 719 17.17 -13.41 25.16
C SER A 719 17.66 -13.90 23.81
N VAL A 720 17.59 -15.20 23.57
CA VAL A 720 18.00 -15.83 22.32
C VAL A 720 16.82 -16.57 21.72
N SER A 721 16.23 -16.00 20.66
CA SER A 721 15.14 -16.60 19.90
C SER A 721 15.70 -17.49 18.79
N SER A 722 15.24 -18.72 18.70
CA SER A 722 15.65 -19.70 17.66
C SER A 722 14.43 -20.04 16.82
N PHE A 723 14.31 -19.42 15.65
CA PHE A 723 13.18 -19.55 14.75
C PHE A 723 13.41 -20.71 13.78
N PHE A 724 12.51 -21.69 13.77
CA PHE A 724 12.52 -22.78 12.80
C PHE A 724 11.86 -22.30 11.50
N MET A 725 12.64 -21.59 10.67
CA MET A 725 12.28 -21.13 9.32
C MET A 725 13.51 -20.54 8.62
N ASN A 726 13.52 -20.57 7.27
CA ASN A 726 14.46 -19.77 6.49
C ASN A 726 13.93 -18.34 6.28
N PHE A 727 14.62 -17.33 6.79
CA PHE A 727 14.29 -15.91 6.57
C PHE A 727 14.97 -15.29 5.34
N THR A 728 15.74 -16.07 4.59
CA THR A 728 16.45 -15.62 3.38
C THR A 728 15.62 -15.86 2.13
N ILE A 729 14.98 -14.81 1.60
CA ILE A 729 14.10 -14.89 0.40
C ILE A 729 14.79 -15.56 -0.80
N SER A 730 16.07 -15.24 -1.04
CA SER A 730 16.84 -15.78 -2.18
C SER A 730 17.16 -17.27 -2.07
N GLU A 731 17.04 -17.84 -0.87
CA GLU A 731 17.33 -19.25 -0.58
C GLU A 731 16.04 -20.04 -0.24
N CYS A 732 14.86 -19.43 -0.44
CA CYS A 732 13.59 -20.10 -0.21
C CYS A 732 13.33 -21.17 -1.28
N THR A 733 12.94 -22.36 -0.84
CA THR A 733 12.51 -23.45 -1.71
C THR A 733 11.18 -23.10 -2.41
N SER A 734 10.90 -23.73 -3.55
CA SER A 734 9.58 -23.70 -4.20
C SER A 734 8.51 -24.55 -3.48
N LYS A 735 8.84 -25.13 -2.31
CA LYS A 735 7.90 -25.91 -1.49
C LYS A 735 6.70 -25.06 -1.09
N VAL A 736 5.54 -25.69 -1.19
CA VAL A 736 4.24 -25.09 -0.90
C VAL A 736 3.75 -25.61 0.44
N TYR A 737 3.27 -24.70 1.27
CA TYR A 737 2.70 -24.95 2.58
C TYR A 737 1.21 -24.62 2.54
N GLY A 738 0.39 -25.49 3.11
CA GLY A 738 -1.06 -25.39 3.12
C GLY A 738 -1.62 -26.26 4.24
N PRO A 739 -2.94 -26.23 4.48
CA PRO A 739 -3.59 -27.13 5.42
C PRO A 739 -3.22 -28.60 5.15
N ILE A 740 -2.68 -29.29 6.14
CA ILE A 740 -2.26 -30.70 6.05
C ILE A 740 -3.48 -31.55 5.72
N LYS A 741 -3.40 -32.31 4.62
CA LYS A 741 -4.55 -33.01 4.02
C LYS A 741 -5.18 -34.01 4.98
N GLU A 742 -4.37 -34.69 5.78
CA GLU A 742 -4.75 -35.67 6.80
C GLU A 742 -5.55 -35.04 7.96
N LEU A 743 -5.47 -33.71 8.14
CA LEU A 743 -6.23 -32.98 9.16
C LEU A 743 -7.57 -32.44 8.65
N LEU A 744 -7.82 -32.54 7.33
CA LEU A 744 -9.02 -32.03 6.68
C LEU A 744 -10.13 -33.09 6.68
N SER A 745 -11.37 -32.62 6.78
CA SER A 745 -12.58 -33.45 6.65
C SER A 745 -13.75 -32.55 6.26
N ASP A 746 -14.92 -33.11 5.98
CA ASP A 746 -16.13 -32.32 5.70
C ASP A 746 -16.51 -31.40 6.87
N GLU A 747 -16.17 -31.79 8.10
CA GLU A 747 -16.38 -30.98 9.32
C GLU A 747 -15.23 -29.99 9.59
N ASN A 748 -14.08 -30.15 8.93
CA ASN A 748 -12.90 -29.27 9.04
C ASN A 748 -12.29 -29.00 7.65
N PRO A 749 -12.98 -28.22 6.79
CA PRO A 749 -12.49 -27.89 5.45
C PRO A 749 -11.26 -26.96 5.52
N PRO A 750 -10.46 -26.88 4.44
CA PRO A 750 -9.28 -26.01 4.41
C PRO A 750 -9.67 -24.54 4.54
N ARG A 751 -9.13 -23.86 5.56
CA ARG A 751 -9.36 -22.43 5.85
C ARG A 751 -8.35 -21.52 5.15
N TYR A 752 -7.22 -22.08 4.76
CA TYR A 752 -6.10 -21.38 4.17
C TYR A 752 -5.79 -21.94 2.79
N ARG A 753 -5.37 -21.06 1.88
CA ARG A 753 -4.80 -21.47 0.60
C ARG A 753 -3.36 -21.94 0.77
N ASP A 754 -2.93 -22.75 -0.19
CA ASP A 754 -1.54 -23.09 -0.43
C ASP A 754 -0.68 -21.83 -0.70
N ILE A 755 0.53 -21.80 -0.13
CA ILE A 755 1.45 -20.66 -0.22
C ILE A 755 2.93 -21.09 -0.19
N THR A 756 3.80 -20.37 -0.91
CA THR A 756 5.26 -20.58 -0.88
C THR A 756 5.96 -19.78 0.23
N MET A 757 7.12 -20.24 0.72
CA MET A 757 7.92 -19.44 1.68
C MET A 757 8.29 -18.05 1.15
N LYS A 758 8.55 -17.95 -0.16
CA LYS A 758 8.84 -16.68 -0.82
C LYS A 758 7.67 -15.71 -0.68
N GLU A 759 6.44 -16.17 -0.93
CA GLU A 759 5.24 -15.35 -0.73
C GLU A 759 5.04 -14.97 0.73
N ILE A 760 5.25 -15.89 1.68
CA ILE A 760 5.13 -15.61 3.12
C ILE A 760 6.09 -14.49 3.51
N LEU A 761 7.37 -14.62 3.17
CA LEU A 761 8.37 -13.61 3.49
C LEU A 761 8.12 -12.28 2.77
N THR A 762 7.75 -12.30 1.49
CA THR A 762 7.40 -11.08 0.75
C THR A 762 6.24 -10.36 1.44
N ASN A 763 5.19 -11.07 1.84
CA ASN A 763 4.05 -10.49 2.55
C ASN A 763 4.45 -10.00 3.94
N TYR A 764 5.24 -10.77 4.69
CA TYR A 764 5.72 -10.42 6.03
C TYR A 764 6.56 -9.12 6.02
N TYR A 765 7.44 -8.95 5.03
CA TYR A 765 8.25 -7.74 4.86
C TYR A 765 7.49 -6.56 4.20
N ALA A 766 6.43 -6.83 3.44
CA ALA A 766 5.57 -5.81 2.83
C ALA A 766 4.58 -5.17 3.84
N LYS A 767 4.33 -5.80 4.99
CA LYS A 767 3.43 -5.27 6.02
C LYS A 767 3.88 -3.95 6.64
N CYS A 768 2.94 -3.00 6.69
CA CYS A 768 3.02 -1.77 7.48
C CYS A 768 2.24 -1.88 8.81
N LEU A 769 2.90 -1.43 9.88
CA LEU A 769 2.42 -0.72 11.09
C LEU A 769 1.42 -1.32 12.10
N ASP A 770 0.64 -2.37 11.84
CA ASP A 770 -0.42 -2.76 12.78
C ASP A 770 -0.14 -4.00 13.68
N GLY A 771 0.99 -4.68 13.47
CA GLY A 771 1.38 -5.87 14.25
C GLY A 771 0.51 -7.10 14.03
N ASN A 772 -0.47 -7.08 13.11
CA ASN A 772 -1.44 -8.17 12.92
C ASN A 772 -0.82 -9.42 12.26
N SER A 773 -1.41 -10.61 12.45
CA SER A 773 -0.97 -11.87 11.81
C SER A 773 -1.04 -11.82 10.28
N TYR A 774 -0.13 -12.50 9.56
CA TYR A 774 -0.11 -12.45 8.08
C TYR A 774 -1.09 -13.41 7.43
N LEU A 775 -1.72 -14.26 8.25
CA LEU A 775 -2.71 -15.23 7.81
C LEU A 775 -4.04 -14.59 7.40
N ILE A 776 -4.32 -13.35 7.84
CA ILE A 776 -5.57 -12.61 7.54
C ILE A 776 -5.84 -12.54 6.02
N PRO A 777 -4.92 -12.02 5.18
CA PRO A 777 -5.11 -12.02 3.73
C PRO A 777 -5.05 -13.41 3.05
N LEU A 778 -4.73 -14.50 3.76
CA LEU A 778 -4.72 -15.86 3.19
C LEU A 778 -6.07 -16.59 3.33
N ARG A 779 -7.03 -16.02 4.09
CA ARG A 779 -8.44 -16.45 4.12
C ARG A 779 -9.24 -16.06 2.86
N LYS A 780 -8.60 -15.44 1.87
CA LYS A 780 -9.24 -14.80 0.72
C LYS A 780 -10.08 -15.71 -0.17
N ALA A 781 -9.86 -17.02 -0.23
CA ALA A 781 -10.59 -17.87 -1.19
C ALA A 781 -12.10 -17.91 -0.92
N GLU A 782 -12.52 -18.12 0.33
CA GLU A 782 -13.94 -18.13 0.73
C GLU A 782 -14.57 -16.74 0.58
N VAL A 783 -13.85 -15.70 1.02
CA VAL A 783 -14.29 -14.30 0.94
C VAL A 783 -14.41 -13.82 -0.50
N GLN A 784 -13.44 -14.20 -1.35
CA GLN A 784 -13.44 -13.88 -2.77
C GLN A 784 -14.56 -14.63 -3.48
N ALA A 785 -14.77 -15.92 -3.20
CA ALA A 785 -15.90 -16.66 -3.77
C ALA A 785 -17.26 -16.06 -3.38
N PHE A 786 -17.41 -15.62 -2.13
CA PHE A 786 -18.60 -14.88 -1.69
C PHE A 786 -18.76 -13.56 -2.45
N ASP A 787 -17.69 -12.79 -2.60
CA ASP A 787 -17.70 -11.50 -3.31
C ASP A 787 -18.03 -11.67 -4.80
N ASP A 788 -17.38 -12.65 -5.45
CA ASP A 788 -17.54 -13.01 -6.87
C ASP A 788 -18.95 -13.51 -7.18
N SER A 789 -19.64 -14.10 -6.20
CA SER A 789 -21.04 -14.48 -6.34
C SER A 789 -21.93 -13.28 -6.65
N LYS A 790 -21.59 -12.09 -6.11
CA LYS A 790 -22.37 -10.84 -6.19
C LYS A 790 -23.80 -10.98 -5.68
N THR A 791 -24.08 -12.04 -4.93
CA THR A 791 -25.44 -12.38 -4.46
C THR A 791 -25.73 -11.82 -3.07
N GLY A 792 -24.68 -11.59 -2.28
CA GLY A 792 -24.76 -11.09 -0.91
C GLY A 792 -25.18 -12.15 0.10
N VAL A 793 -25.37 -11.73 1.35
CA VAL A 793 -25.78 -12.60 2.47
C VAL A 793 -27.12 -13.25 2.19
N LYS A 794 -28.05 -12.54 1.52
CA LYS A 794 -29.32 -13.14 1.10
C LYS A 794 -29.11 -14.32 0.14
N GLY A 795 -28.19 -14.21 -0.82
CA GLY A 795 -27.89 -15.29 -1.76
C GLY A 795 -27.36 -16.55 -1.09
N LEU A 796 -26.61 -16.41 0.00
CA LEU A 796 -26.19 -17.53 0.84
C LEU A 796 -27.38 -18.25 1.47
N LEU A 797 -28.38 -17.51 1.96
CA LEU A 797 -29.58 -18.11 2.55
C LEU A 797 -30.48 -18.77 1.51
N ASP A 798 -30.63 -18.14 0.34
CA ASP A 798 -31.40 -18.70 -0.78
C ASP A 798 -30.83 -20.06 -1.25
N SER A 799 -29.55 -20.34 -0.97
CA SER A 799 -28.90 -21.63 -1.25
C SER A 799 -29.28 -22.77 -0.28
N GLY A 800 -30.10 -22.51 0.74
CA GLY A 800 -30.55 -23.51 1.73
C GLY A 800 -29.61 -23.71 2.91
N MET A 801 -28.79 -22.70 3.21
CA MET A 801 -27.79 -22.74 4.28
C MET A 801 -28.43 -22.81 5.69
N THR A 802 -27.92 -23.73 6.52
CA THR A 802 -28.37 -23.91 7.91
C THR A 802 -27.34 -23.51 8.97
N LYS A 803 -26.09 -23.27 8.57
CA LYS A 803 -25.00 -22.77 9.40
C LYS A 803 -24.31 -21.62 8.69
N ILE A 804 -23.95 -20.56 9.41
CA ILE A 804 -23.32 -19.40 8.77
C ILE A 804 -21.83 -19.69 8.50
N PRO A 805 -21.25 -19.22 7.39
CA PRO A 805 -19.85 -19.46 7.07
C PRO A 805 -18.91 -18.80 8.07
N SER A 806 -17.72 -19.38 8.26
CA SER A 806 -16.78 -18.96 9.30
C SER A 806 -16.31 -17.51 9.13
N MET A 807 -16.33 -16.99 7.90
CA MET A 807 -16.02 -15.59 7.61
C MET A 807 -17.00 -14.58 8.26
N PHE A 808 -18.15 -15.01 8.78
CA PHE A 808 -19.09 -14.15 9.52
C PHE A 808 -18.97 -14.29 11.04
N TYR A 809 -18.08 -15.15 11.54
CA TYR A 809 -17.92 -15.39 12.98
C TYR A 809 -17.26 -14.20 13.67
N VAL A 810 -18.06 -13.38 14.34
CA VAL A 810 -17.58 -12.25 15.14
C VAL A 810 -17.14 -12.78 16.49
N LYS A 811 -15.86 -12.60 16.84
CA LYS A 811 -15.34 -12.94 18.17
C LYS A 811 -15.83 -11.88 19.18
N LEU A 812 -17.01 -12.10 19.74
CA LEU A 812 -17.62 -11.22 20.74
C LEU A 812 -16.86 -11.32 22.07
N ASP A 813 -16.49 -10.17 22.64
CA ASP A 813 -15.88 -10.09 23.97
C ASP A 813 -16.88 -10.62 25.04
N PRO A 814 -16.46 -11.41 26.04
CA PRO A 814 -17.30 -11.77 27.18
C PRO A 814 -18.00 -10.58 27.87
N LEU A 815 -17.38 -9.39 27.89
CA LEU A 815 -17.96 -8.14 28.41
C LEU A 815 -19.03 -7.55 27.49
N GLU A 816 -18.92 -7.76 26.17
CA GLU A 816 -19.92 -7.36 25.16
C GLU A 816 -21.14 -8.31 25.09
N ASN A 817 -21.01 -9.47 25.74
CA ASN A 817 -22.04 -10.48 25.96
C ASN A 817 -22.85 -10.27 27.24
N THR A 818 -22.66 -9.12 27.91
CA THR A 818 -23.55 -8.71 29.00
C THR A 818 -24.98 -8.66 28.45
N LYS A 819 -25.84 -9.54 28.99
CA LYS A 819 -27.29 -9.43 28.79
C LYS A 819 -27.68 -7.99 29.10
N PRO A 820 -28.57 -7.35 28.32
CA PRO A 820 -29.08 -6.04 28.69
C PRO A 820 -29.53 -6.15 30.14
N SER A 821 -28.94 -5.33 31.03
CA SER A 821 -29.48 -5.22 32.38
C SER A 821 -30.95 -4.85 32.24
N ASP A 822 -31.81 -5.27 33.17
CA ASP A 822 -33.16 -4.73 33.36
C ASP A 822 -33.08 -3.24 33.77
N SER A 823 -32.37 -2.42 32.99
CA SER A 823 -32.14 -1.02 33.25
C SER A 823 -33.26 -0.20 32.62
N ASN A 824 -33.79 0.75 33.38
CA ASN A 824 -34.84 1.69 32.98
C ASN A 824 -34.36 2.73 31.93
N PHE A 825 -33.37 2.40 31.11
CA PHE A 825 -32.78 3.30 30.13
C PHE A 825 -33.56 3.23 28.82
N SER A 826 -34.18 4.35 28.44
CA SER A 826 -34.84 4.54 27.15
C SER A 826 -34.26 5.78 26.47
N ILE A 827 -33.95 5.67 25.18
CA ILE A 827 -33.52 6.85 24.43
C ILE A 827 -34.62 7.93 24.42
N PRO A 828 -34.26 9.22 24.44
CA PRO A 828 -35.24 10.30 24.43
C PRO A 828 -36.17 10.25 23.21
N ILE A 829 -37.44 10.62 23.38
CA ILE A 829 -38.42 10.79 22.32
C ILE A 829 -38.81 12.27 22.27
N ILE A 830 -38.72 12.88 21.10
CA ILE A 830 -38.93 14.30 20.89
C ILE A 830 -40.08 14.50 19.91
N ASP A 831 -41.09 15.24 20.34
CA ASP A 831 -42.26 15.54 19.54
C ASP A 831 -42.08 16.87 18.79
N LEU A 832 -42.11 16.82 17.45
CA LEU A 832 -42.00 17.99 16.58
C LEU A 832 -43.35 18.58 16.18
N GLN A 833 -44.45 18.11 16.77
CA GLN A 833 -45.77 18.66 16.50
C GLN A 833 -45.82 20.15 16.84
N ASP A 834 -46.32 20.94 15.88
CA ASP A 834 -46.64 22.36 16.09
C ASP A 834 -45.46 23.24 16.53
N ILE A 835 -44.21 22.85 16.27
CA ILE A 835 -43.00 23.62 16.64
C ILE A 835 -42.99 25.08 16.14
N TYR A 836 -43.76 25.40 15.09
CA TYR A 836 -43.88 26.74 14.53
C TYR A 836 -45.06 27.55 15.11
N LYS A 837 -45.93 26.95 15.92
CA LYS A 837 -47.11 27.64 16.49
C LYS A 837 -46.79 28.50 17.71
N SER A 838 -45.72 28.20 18.45
CA SER A 838 -45.35 28.93 19.66
C SER A 838 -43.84 28.92 19.88
N SER A 839 -43.27 30.10 20.18
CA SER A 839 -41.87 30.23 20.57
C SER A 839 -41.54 29.47 21.86
N LEU A 840 -42.53 29.34 22.78
CA LEU A 840 -42.35 28.57 24.01
C LEU A 840 -42.19 27.06 23.73
N LEU A 841 -43.01 26.52 22.82
CA LEU A 841 -42.91 25.11 22.41
C LEU A 841 -41.58 24.85 21.69
N ARG A 842 -41.15 25.76 20.80
CA ARG A 842 -39.84 25.64 20.16
C ARG A 842 -38.70 25.62 21.17
N CYS A 843 -38.68 26.53 22.15
CA CYS A 843 -37.66 26.51 23.22
C CYS A 843 -37.65 25.19 24.00
N GLN A 844 -38.81 24.63 24.33
CA GLN A 844 -38.89 23.33 25.03
C GLN A 844 -38.30 22.19 24.19
N VAL A 845 -38.60 22.16 22.89
CA VAL A 845 -38.04 21.18 21.96
C VAL A 845 -36.52 21.35 21.82
N VAL A 846 -36.03 22.59 21.73
CA VAL A 846 -34.59 22.90 21.70
C VAL A 846 -33.89 22.40 22.97
N ASP A 847 -34.49 22.59 24.14
CA ASP A 847 -33.94 22.08 25.42
C ASP A 847 -33.90 20.54 25.47
N GLN A 848 -34.93 19.87 24.93
CA GLN A 848 -34.96 18.41 24.82
C GLN A 848 -33.87 17.90 23.87
N ILE A 849 -33.73 18.51 22.69
CA ILE A 849 -32.67 18.18 21.72
C ILE A 849 -31.30 18.40 22.35
N ARG A 850 -31.08 19.55 23.02
CA ARG A 850 -29.82 19.82 23.74
C ARG A 850 -29.49 18.70 24.71
N SER A 851 -30.43 18.32 25.58
CA SER A 851 -30.21 17.27 26.57
C SER A 851 -30.01 15.89 25.92
N ALA A 852 -30.70 15.58 24.83
CA ALA A 852 -30.55 14.31 24.13
C ALA A 852 -29.18 14.20 23.45
N SER A 853 -28.79 15.23 22.69
CA SER A 853 -27.50 15.28 21.99
C SER A 853 -26.30 15.31 22.92
N GLN A 854 -26.43 15.88 24.13
CA GLN A 854 -25.38 15.91 25.17
C GLN A 854 -25.20 14.59 25.91
N LYS A 855 -26.31 13.94 26.29
CA LYS A 855 -26.27 12.78 27.20
C LYS A 855 -26.29 11.45 26.47
N TRP A 856 -26.99 11.40 25.34
CA TRP A 856 -27.27 10.17 24.61
C TRP A 856 -26.62 10.15 23.24
N GLY A 857 -26.47 11.30 22.59
CA GLY A 857 -26.08 11.36 21.18
C GLY A 857 -27.11 10.74 20.22
N PHE A 858 -28.25 10.29 20.75
CA PHE A 858 -29.31 9.56 20.08
C PHE A 858 -30.68 10.02 20.62
N PHE A 859 -31.68 10.11 19.75
CA PHE A 859 -33.08 10.33 20.12
C PHE A 859 -34.03 9.88 19.00
N GLN A 860 -35.28 9.63 19.34
CA GLN A 860 -36.36 9.42 18.38
C GLN A 860 -37.13 10.72 18.18
N VAL A 861 -37.53 10.99 16.94
CA VAL A 861 -38.45 12.08 16.61
C VAL A 861 -39.79 11.52 16.15
N ILE A 862 -40.88 12.13 16.61
CA ILE A 862 -42.26 11.84 16.18
C ILE A 862 -42.93 13.13 15.69
N ASN A 863 -44.03 12.98 14.94
CA ASN A 863 -44.76 14.11 14.32
C ASN A 863 -43.83 15.05 13.52
N HIS A 864 -42.79 14.49 12.91
CA HIS A 864 -41.71 15.19 12.21
C HIS A 864 -42.09 15.68 10.81
N GLY A 865 -43.33 15.47 10.38
CA GLY A 865 -43.86 15.99 9.10
C GLY A 865 -43.55 15.15 7.85
N VAL A 866 -42.69 14.14 7.95
CA VAL A 866 -42.47 13.18 6.84
C VAL A 866 -43.70 12.26 6.73
N PRO A 867 -44.35 12.14 5.56
CA PRO A 867 -45.55 11.33 5.41
C PRO A 867 -45.29 9.84 5.70
N LYS A 868 -46.24 9.20 6.40
CA LYS A 868 -46.12 7.79 6.79
C LYS A 868 -46.04 6.85 5.59
N ASP A 869 -46.86 7.11 4.58
CA ASP A 869 -46.87 6.39 3.30
C ASP A 869 -45.52 6.46 2.57
N VAL A 870 -44.80 7.58 2.65
CA VAL A 870 -43.44 7.70 2.09
C VAL A 870 -42.45 6.82 2.86
N MET A 871 -42.52 6.78 4.20
CA MET A 871 -41.65 5.92 5.00
C MET A 871 -41.94 4.43 4.77
N ASP A 872 -43.21 4.04 4.78
CA ASP A 872 -43.65 2.67 4.57
C ASP A 872 -43.24 2.18 3.16
N GLU A 873 -43.44 3.02 2.13
CA GLU A 873 -43.06 2.69 0.75
C GLU A 873 -41.53 2.67 0.56
N MET A 874 -40.77 3.46 1.32
CA MET A 874 -39.31 3.43 1.25
C MET A 874 -38.76 2.10 1.81
N ILE A 875 -39.27 1.64 2.96
CA ILE A 875 -38.94 0.30 3.50
C ILE A 875 -39.33 -0.78 2.49
N SER A 876 -40.54 -0.70 1.91
CA SER A 876 -41.04 -1.62 0.89
C SER A 876 -40.18 -1.62 -0.38
N GLY A 877 -39.72 -0.46 -0.85
CA GLY A 877 -38.84 -0.31 -2.01
C GLY A 877 -37.48 -0.98 -1.82
N ILE A 878 -36.84 -0.75 -0.67
CA ILE A 878 -35.56 -1.41 -0.33
C ILE A 878 -35.75 -2.91 -0.17
N CYS A 879 -36.83 -3.35 0.48
CA CYS A 879 -37.16 -4.77 0.58
C CYS A 879 -37.32 -5.40 -0.81
N ARG A 880 -38.16 -4.81 -1.67
CA ARG A 880 -38.35 -5.28 -3.05
C ARG A 880 -37.05 -5.38 -3.83
N PHE A 881 -36.12 -4.42 -3.69
CA PHE A 881 -34.81 -4.48 -4.33
C PHE A 881 -34.00 -5.72 -3.89
N HIS A 882 -33.87 -5.94 -2.58
CA HIS A 882 -33.07 -7.06 -2.07
C HIS A 882 -33.73 -8.43 -2.33
N GLU A 883 -35.06 -8.47 -2.40
CA GLU A 883 -35.87 -9.65 -2.72
C GLU A 883 -35.91 -10.03 -4.21
N GLN A 884 -35.35 -9.21 -5.10
CA GLN A 884 -35.25 -9.58 -6.52
C GLN A 884 -34.27 -10.73 -6.75
N GLU A 885 -34.43 -11.41 -7.88
CA GLU A 885 -33.45 -12.38 -8.38
C GLU A 885 -32.06 -11.75 -8.48
N ALA A 886 -31.02 -12.56 -8.17
CA ALA A 886 -29.64 -12.08 -8.12
C ALA A 886 -29.19 -11.39 -9.43
N GLU A 887 -29.63 -11.89 -10.59
CA GLU A 887 -29.30 -11.29 -11.90
C GLU A 887 -29.76 -9.84 -12.05
N LEU A 888 -30.86 -9.44 -11.40
CA LEU A 888 -31.35 -8.06 -11.44
C LEU A 888 -30.56 -7.13 -10.51
N LYS A 889 -29.96 -7.68 -9.46
CA LYS A 889 -29.14 -6.93 -8.48
C LYS A 889 -27.67 -6.81 -8.91
N LYS A 890 -27.15 -7.81 -9.62
CA LYS A 890 -25.75 -7.91 -10.09
C LYS A 890 -25.22 -6.65 -10.80
N PRO A 891 -25.97 -5.94 -11.67
CA PRO A 891 -25.49 -4.72 -12.32
C PRO A 891 -25.15 -3.60 -11.35
N PHE A 892 -25.82 -3.57 -10.19
CA PHE A 892 -25.56 -2.60 -9.14
C PHE A 892 -24.41 -3.03 -8.22
N TYR A 893 -24.00 -4.31 -8.26
CA TYR A 893 -22.97 -4.82 -7.37
C TYR A 893 -21.62 -4.17 -7.66
N SER A 894 -21.00 -3.53 -6.66
CA SER A 894 -19.69 -2.92 -6.84
C SER A 894 -18.96 -2.67 -5.53
N ARG A 895 -17.65 -2.86 -5.56
CA ARG A 895 -16.74 -2.48 -4.47
C ARG A 895 -16.17 -1.07 -4.61
N ASP A 896 -16.32 -0.45 -5.77
CA ASP A 896 -15.96 0.94 -6.00
C ASP A 896 -16.83 1.86 -5.12
N SER A 897 -16.19 2.63 -4.23
CA SER A 897 -16.85 3.58 -3.32
C SER A 897 -17.25 4.89 -3.98
N ASN A 898 -16.74 5.16 -5.18
CA ASN A 898 -17.03 6.39 -5.91
C ASN A 898 -18.31 6.27 -6.75
N LYS A 899 -18.89 5.06 -6.85
CA LYS A 899 -20.19 4.87 -7.50
C LYS A 899 -21.31 5.50 -6.69
N LYS A 900 -22.05 6.40 -7.36
CA LYS A 900 -23.22 7.10 -6.81
C LYS A 900 -24.36 6.16 -6.41
N VAL A 901 -24.53 5.06 -7.14
CA VAL A 901 -25.46 3.98 -6.80
C VAL A 901 -24.67 2.67 -6.80
N ARG A 902 -24.68 1.96 -5.67
CA ARG A 902 -24.03 0.65 -5.57
C ARG A 902 -24.69 -0.27 -4.57
N TYR A 903 -24.76 -1.54 -4.92
CA TYR A 903 -25.11 -2.67 -4.08
C TYR A 903 -23.83 -3.38 -3.64
N PHE A 904 -23.72 -3.75 -2.37
CA PHE A 904 -22.55 -4.45 -1.84
C PHE A 904 -22.87 -5.14 -0.52
N SER A 905 -22.05 -6.12 -0.15
CA SER A 905 -22.12 -6.78 1.15
C SER A 905 -20.85 -6.48 1.92
N ASN A 906 -20.95 -5.71 3.00
CA ASN A 906 -19.80 -5.26 3.82
C ASN A 906 -18.78 -4.37 3.08
N SER A 907 -18.66 -3.09 3.44
CA SER A 907 -17.72 -2.16 2.77
C SER A 907 -16.24 -2.52 2.97
N LYS A 908 -15.89 -3.21 4.06
CA LYS A 908 -14.52 -3.61 4.42
C LYS A 908 -14.30 -5.14 4.35
N LEU A 909 -15.04 -5.83 3.47
CA LEU A 909 -15.08 -7.30 3.40
C LEU A 909 -13.71 -8.01 3.41
N PHE A 910 -12.73 -7.49 2.66
CA PHE A 910 -11.38 -8.10 2.55
C PHE A 910 -10.40 -7.65 3.63
N ARG A 911 -10.78 -6.70 4.47
CA ARG A 911 -9.94 -6.13 5.54
C ARG A 911 -10.37 -6.63 6.91
N ASP A 912 -11.67 -6.73 7.15
CA ASP A 912 -12.19 -7.06 8.47
C ASP A 912 -12.01 -8.55 8.79
N TYR A 913 -11.76 -8.86 10.08
CA TYR A 913 -11.58 -10.24 10.57
C TYR A 913 -12.82 -11.11 10.33
N ALA A 914 -14.00 -10.50 10.43
CA ALA A 914 -15.28 -11.12 10.17
C ALA A 914 -16.20 -10.13 9.42
N ALA A 915 -16.92 -10.63 8.43
CA ALA A 915 -18.00 -9.93 7.76
C ALA A 915 -19.23 -9.84 8.68
N THR A 916 -20.03 -8.78 8.49
CA THR A 916 -21.33 -8.60 9.16
C THR A 916 -22.46 -9.20 8.33
N TRP A 917 -23.50 -9.68 9.00
CA TRP A 917 -24.66 -10.36 8.41
C TRP A 917 -25.67 -9.36 7.82
N ARG A 918 -25.25 -8.64 6.77
CA ARG A 918 -26.08 -7.66 6.05
C ARG A 918 -25.67 -7.46 4.59
N ASP A 919 -26.65 -7.01 3.81
CA ASP A 919 -26.48 -6.48 2.47
C ASP A 919 -26.91 -5.00 2.44
N THR A 920 -26.28 -4.20 1.59
CA THR A 920 -26.53 -2.75 1.53
C THR A 920 -26.63 -2.28 0.07
N ILE A 921 -27.64 -1.49 -0.24
CA ILE A 921 -27.65 -0.62 -1.41
C ILE A 921 -27.50 0.83 -0.97
N SER A 922 -26.59 1.58 -1.59
CA SER A 922 -26.34 2.99 -1.28
C SER A 922 -26.64 3.90 -2.47
N PHE A 923 -27.10 5.11 -2.16
CA PHE A 923 -27.48 6.16 -3.10
C PHE A 923 -26.88 7.50 -2.65
N VAL A 924 -26.19 8.20 -3.55
CA VAL A 924 -25.80 9.61 -3.36
C VAL A 924 -26.96 10.48 -3.83
N ALA A 925 -27.69 11.08 -2.89
CA ALA A 925 -28.94 11.77 -3.11
C ALA A 925 -28.81 13.31 -3.12
N ASN A 926 -27.88 13.80 -3.94
CA ASN A 926 -27.71 15.23 -4.18
C ASN A 926 -28.56 15.66 -5.39
N PRO A 927 -29.23 16.83 -5.36
CA PRO A 927 -30.28 17.18 -6.32
C PRO A 927 -29.76 17.22 -7.77
N ASP A 928 -28.50 17.63 -7.95
CA ASP A 928 -27.85 17.76 -9.26
C ASP A 928 -27.14 16.48 -9.74
N LEU A 929 -27.09 15.41 -8.92
CA LEU A 929 -26.23 14.25 -9.17
C LEU A 929 -26.97 12.92 -9.33
N LEU A 930 -28.28 12.86 -9.03
CA LEU A 930 -29.09 11.66 -9.21
C LEU A 930 -29.69 11.60 -10.64
N ASN A 931 -29.12 10.78 -11.51
CA ASN A 931 -29.78 10.40 -12.76
C ASN A 931 -30.81 9.28 -12.48
N PRO A 932 -32.13 9.51 -12.71
CA PRO A 932 -33.17 8.51 -12.46
C PRO A 932 -32.91 7.16 -13.14
N GLU A 933 -32.28 7.16 -14.31
CA GLU A 933 -31.98 5.94 -15.07
C GLU A 933 -30.96 5.03 -14.37
N GLN A 934 -30.14 5.58 -13.46
CA GLN A 934 -29.13 4.83 -12.71
C GLN A 934 -29.68 4.16 -11.44
N LEU A 935 -30.91 4.47 -11.03
CA LEU A 935 -31.57 3.87 -9.86
C LEU A 935 -32.31 2.58 -10.23
N PRO A 936 -32.34 1.56 -9.34
CA PRO A 936 -33.15 0.37 -9.54
C PRO A 936 -34.63 0.72 -9.70
N ALA A 937 -35.27 0.20 -10.75
CA ALA A 937 -36.65 0.56 -11.10
C ALA A 937 -37.64 0.33 -9.94
N VAL A 938 -37.41 -0.69 -9.11
CA VAL A 938 -38.30 -1.06 -7.99
C VAL A 938 -38.28 -0.10 -6.81
N CYS A 939 -37.27 0.76 -6.70
CA CYS A 939 -37.17 1.75 -5.62
C CYS A 939 -36.87 3.17 -6.11
N ARG A 940 -36.79 3.40 -7.42
CA ARG A 940 -36.39 4.67 -8.04
C ARG A 940 -37.22 5.86 -7.52
N ASP A 941 -38.53 5.82 -7.72
CA ASP A 941 -39.39 6.98 -7.46
C ASP A 941 -39.45 7.32 -5.97
N ILE A 942 -39.50 6.28 -5.13
CA ILE A 942 -39.58 6.47 -3.69
C ILE A 942 -38.27 6.99 -3.09
N VAL A 943 -37.10 6.62 -3.62
CA VAL A 943 -35.80 7.15 -3.16
C VAL A 943 -35.76 8.68 -3.31
N PHE A 944 -36.27 9.21 -4.43
CA PHE A 944 -36.34 10.67 -4.65
C PHE A 944 -37.28 11.37 -3.67
N GLU A 945 -38.50 10.86 -3.52
CA GLU A 945 -39.48 11.49 -2.63
C GLU A 945 -39.03 11.40 -1.17
N TYR A 946 -38.49 10.25 -0.75
CA TYR A 946 -37.91 10.08 0.59
C TYR A 946 -36.73 11.02 0.83
N ALA A 947 -35.78 11.13 -0.11
CA ALA A 947 -34.64 12.04 0.02
C ALA A 947 -35.08 13.50 0.18
N LYS A 948 -36.09 13.94 -0.58
CA LYS A 948 -36.68 15.28 -0.47
C LYS A 948 -37.30 15.53 0.90
N GLN A 949 -38.11 14.60 1.40
CA GLN A 949 -38.78 14.76 2.70
C GLN A 949 -37.78 14.73 3.87
N VAL A 950 -36.80 13.83 3.83
CA VAL A 950 -35.77 13.73 4.87
C VAL A 950 -34.81 14.91 4.84
N ARG A 951 -34.49 15.46 3.66
CA ARG A 951 -33.73 16.72 3.56
C ARG A 951 -34.44 17.86 4.29
N ALA A 952 -35.74 18.02 4.04
CA ALA A 952 -36.54 19.05 4.70
C ALA A 952 -36.54 18.87 6.22
N LEU A 953 -36.70 17.64 6.71
CA LEU A 953 -36.60 17.34 8.14
C LEU A 953 -35.19 17.61 8.70
N GLY A 954 -34.14 17.24 7.96
CA GLY A 954 -32.75 17.47 8.36
C GLY A 954 -32.45 18.95 8.57
N ILE A 955 -32.93 19.82 7.68
CA ILE A 955 -32.82 21.28 7.82
C ILE A 955 -33.47 21.75 9.14
N ILE A 956 -34.67 21.25 9.45
CA ILE A 956 -35.36 21.59 10.71
C ILE A 956 -34.53 21.15 11.92
N ILE A 957 -33.97 19.94 11.90
CA ILE A 957 -33.16 19.44 13.01
C ILE A 957 -31.85 20.21 13.14
N PHE A 958 -31.19 20.57 12.03
CA PHE A 958 -30.01 21.46 12.07
C PHE A 958 -30.34 22.82 12.66
N GLU A 959 -31.52 23.38 12.38
CA GLU A 959 -31.94 24.65 12.99
C GLU A 959 -32.07 24.52 14.51
N LEU A 960 -32.70 23.44 14.97
CA LEU A 960 -32.88 23.15 16.39
C LEU A 960 -31.57 22.81 17.10
N LEU A 961 -30.65 22.08 16.45
CA LEU A 961 -29.31 21.80 16.96
C LEU A 961 -28.46 23.07 17.07
N SER A 962 -28.58 24.00 16.12
CA SER A 962 -27.90 25.30 16.18
C SER A 962 -28.37 26.11 17.40
N GLU A 963 -29.68 26.19 17.61
CA GLU A 963 -30.26 26.84 18.81
C GLU A 963 -29.88 26.10 20.10
N ALA A 964 -29.78 24.77 20.07
CA ALA A 964 -29.33 23.97 21.19
C ALA A 964 -27.86 24.25 21.56
N LEU A 965 -27.01 24.63 20.60
CA LEU A 965 -25.65 25.10 20.85
C LEU A 965 -25.57 26.56 21.32
N GLY A 966 -26.69 27.30 21.27
CA GLY A 966 -26.72 28.74 21.56
C GLY A 966 -26.32 29.61 20.37
N LEU A 967 -26.32 29.05 19.17
CA LEU A 967 -26.00 29.74 17.92
C LEU A 967 -27.26 30.28 17.24
N ASN A 968 -27.07 31.05 16.18
CA ASN A 968 -28.18 31.42 15.28
C ASN A 968 -28.82 30.15 14.71
N SER A 969 -30.15 30.10 14.60
CA SER A 969 -30.87 28.95 14.05
C SER A 969 -30.41 28.55 12.65
N SER A 970 -29.92 29.47 11.82
CA SER A 970 -29.43 29.12 10.48
C SER A 970 -27.98 28.61 10.44
N TYR A 971 -27.24 28.60 11.56
CA TYR A 971 -25.79 28.36 11.55
C TYR A 971 -25.39 27.06 10.82
N LEU A 972 -25.83 25.89 11.29
CA LEU A 972 -25.46 24.61 10.67
C LEU A 972 -26.07 24.43 9.27
N LYS A 973 -27.21 25.08 9.01
CA LYS A 973 -27.88 25.07 7.70
C LYS A 973 -27.07 25.84 6.65
N ASP A 974 -26.56 27.01 7.02
CA ASP A 974 -25.81 27.91 6.14
C ASP A 974 -24.38 27.41 5.85
N MET A 975 -23.94 26.35 6.55
CA MET A 975 -22.67 25.63 6.29
C MET A 975 -22.81 24.53 5.23
N ASP A 976 -23.92 24.49 4.49
CA ASP A 976 -24.26 23.45 3.52
C ASP A 976 -24.32 22.02 4.11
N ALA A 977 -24.47 21.88 5.44
CA ALA A 977 -24.51 20.58 6.11
C ALA A 977 -25.69 19.70 5.65
N ALA A 978 -26.72 20.31 5.05
CA ALA A 978 -27.90 19.63 4.51
C ALA A 978 -27.87 19.38 2.99
N GLU A 979 -26.83 19.83 2.28
CA GLU A 979 -26.78 19.76 0.82
C GLU A 979 -26.51 18.34 0.32
N ALA A 980 -25.60 17.64 1.00
CA ALA A 980 -25.16 16.32 0.64
C ALA A 980 -25.88 15.22 1.45
N LEU A 981 -26.56 14.31 0.76
CA LEU A 981 -27.22 13.15 1.38
C LEU A 981 -26.65 11.85 0.84
N HIS A 982 -26.27 10.95 1.73
CA HIS A 982 -25.92 9.58 1.37
C HIS A 982 -26.91 8.62 2.05
N ILE A 983 -27.70 7.91 1.25
CA ILE A 983 -28.77 7.03 1.73
C ILE A 983 -28.32 5.58 1.60
N MET A 984 -28.41 4.79 2.66
CA MET A 984 -28.12 3.35 2.67
C MET A 984 -29.36 2.54 3.04
N GLY A 985 -29.87 1.76 2.08
CA GLY A 985 -30.89 0.74 2.29
C GLY A 985 -30.26 -0.58 2.74
N ASN A 986 -30.27 -0.82 4.04
CA ASN A 986 -29.71 -2.02 4.67
C ASN A 986 -30.75 -3.13 4.78
N TYR A 987 -30.35 -4.34 4.41
CA TYR A 987 -31.14 -5.56 4.46
C TYR A 987 -30.41 -6.59 5.32
N TYR A 988 -31.05 -6.98 6.42
CA TYR A 988 -30.52 -7.94 7.38
C TYR A 988 -31.42 -9.18 7.32
N PRO A 989 -31.04 -10.22 6.56
CA PRO A 989 -31.87 -11.41 6.50
C PRO A 989 -31.86 -12.15 7.84
N HIS A 990 -32.80 -13.09 8.01
CA HIS A 990 -32.78 -13.96 9.18
C HIS A 990 -31.45 -14.72 9.25
N CYS A 991 -30.92 -14.90 10.46
CA CYS A 991 -29.65 -15.58 10.70
C CYS A 991 -29.91 -16.93 11.39
N PRO A 992 -29.40 -18.05 10.86
CA PRO A 992 -29.48 -19.36 11.51
C PRO A 992 -28.72 -19.42 12.84
N GLU A 993 -27.61 -18.69 12.96
CA GLU A 993 -26.71 -18.69 14.12
C GLU A 993 -26.43 -17.24 14.58
N PRO A 994 -27.45 -16.50 15.06
CA PRO A 994 -27.33 -15.06 15.34
C PRO A 994 -26.37 -14.73 16.48
N ASP A 995 -26.06 -15.69 17.35
CA ASP A 995 -25.11 -15.51 18.46
C ASP A 995 -23.65 -15.55 17.99
N LEU A 996 -23.39 -15.99 16.75
CA LEU A 996 -22.05 -16.07 16.16
C LEU A 996 -21.71 -14.85 15.28
N THR A 997 -22.64 -13.94 15.03
CA THR A 997 -22.44 -12.81 14.11
C THR A 997 -23.21 -11.56 14.54
N LEU A 998 -22.96 -10.44 13.87
CA LEU A 998 -23.70 -9.19 14.05
C LEU A 998 -24.21 -8.69 12.70
N GLY A 999 -25.36 -8.03 12.70
CA GLY A 999 -25.82 -7.29 11.52
C GLY A 999 -24.90 -6.11 11.22
N LEU A 1000 -24.36 -5.46 12.26
CA LEU A 1000 -23.33 -4.44 12.15
C LEU A 1000 -22.52 -4.40 13.45
N THR A 1001 -21.19 -4.35 13.34
CA THR A 1001 -20.27 -4.23 14.47
C THR A 1001 -20.34 -2.87 15.15
N LYS A 1002 -19.72 -2.76 16.33
CA LYS A 1002 -19.60 -1.52 17.11
C LYS A 1002 -18.89 -0.42 16.28
N HIS A 1003 -19.52 0.73 16.12
CA HIS A 1003 -18.94 1.91 15.44
C HIS A 1003 -19.63 3.22 15.89
N THR A 1004 -19.04 4.36 15.50
CA THR A 1004 -19.66 5.70 15.50
C THR A 1004 -19.90 6.13 14.04
N ASP A 1005 -20.86 7.03 13.83
CA ASP A 1005 -21.09 7.61 12.50
C ASP A 1005 -20.17 8.82 12.29
N PHE A 1006 -19.61 8.94 11.10
CA PHE A 1006 -18.61 9.96 10.77
C PHE A 1006 -19.20 11.28 10.25
N ASP A 1007 -20.51 11.33 10.00
CA ASP A 1007 -21.16 12.48 9.38
C ASP A 1007 -21.47 13.59 10.41
N PHE A 1008 -22.28 14.59 10.03
CA PHE A 1008 -22.77 15.58 10.99
C PHE A 1008 -23.88 14.98 11.86
N MET A 1009 -24.83 14.32 11.23
CA MET A 1009 -26.01 13.76 11.86
C MET A 1009 -26.61 12.71 10.94
N THR A 1010 -27.01 11.58 11.50
CA THR A 1010 -27.68 10.52 10.77
C THR A 1010 -29.17 10.49 11.13
N ILE A 1011 -30.03 10.28 10.11
CA ILE A 1011 -31.46 9.99 10.28
C ILE A 1011 -31.72 8.55 9.82
N LEU A 1012 -32.24 7.73 10.73
CA LEU A 1012 -32.51 6.31 10.52
C LEU A 1012 -34.01 6.02 10.54
N LEU A 1013 -34.49 5.49 9.42
CA LEU A 1013 -35.79 4.82 9.32
C LEU A 1013 -35.59 3.31 9.54
N GLN A 1014 -36.36 2.72 10.44
CA GLN A 1014 -36.31 1.29 10.73
C GLN A 1014 -37.68 0.64 10.68
N ASP A 1015 -37.71 -0.65 10.35
CA ASP A 1015 -38.91 -1.46 10.45
C ASP A 1015 -39.31 -1.77 11.91
N GLN A 1016 -40.29 -2.66 12.08
CA GLN A 1016 -40.81 -3.03 13.39
C GLN A 1016 -40.07 -4.23 14.04
N ILE A 1017 -39.00 -4.75 13.42
CA ILE A 1017 -38.21 -5.86 13.97
C ILE A 1017 -37.18 -5.33 14.98
N GLY A 1018 -36.62 -4.14 14.75
CA GLY A 1018 -35.62 -3.53 15.62
C GLY A 1018 -34.29 -4.29 15.64
N GLY A 1019 -33.40 -4.02 16.60
CA GLY A 1019 -32.08 -4.68 16.71
C GLY A 1019 -30.89 -3.72 16.77
N LEU A 1020 -31.15 -2.42 16.60
CA LEU A 1020 -30.20 -1.36 16.92
C LEU A 1020 -29.96 -1.33 18.44
N GLN A 1021 -28.69 -1.27 18.82
CA GLN A 1021 -28.25 -1.06 20.20
C GLN A 1021 -27.31 0.13 20.27
N VAL A 1022 -27.45 0.96 21.29
CA VAL A 1022 -26.62 2.14 21.55
C VAL A 1022 -25.88 1.93 22.88
N LEU A 1023 -24.61 2.27 22.93
CA LEU A 1023 -23.80 2.16 24.14
C LEU A 1023 -24.00 3.40 25.01
N HIS A 1024 -24.71 3.25 26.12
CA HIS A 1024 -24.91 4.33 27.09
C HIS A 1024 -24.39 3.89 28.46
N GLN A 1025 -23.52 4.69 29.09
CA GLN A 1025 -22.91 4.40 30.40
C GLN A 1025 -22.29 2.99 30.49
N ASN A 1026 -21.54 2.59 29.45
CA ASN A 1026 -20.94 1.25 29.30
C ASN A 1026 -21.94 0.08 29.27
N GLN A 1027 -23.21 0.34 28.95
CA GLN A 1027 -24.24 -0.67 28.75
C GLN A 1027 -24.86 -0.56 27.36
N TRP A 1028 -25.10 -1.70 26.72
CA TRP A 1028 -25.83 -1.75 25.45
C TRP A 1028 -27.34 -1.62 25.72
N VAL A 1029 -27.93 -0.54 25.22
CA VAL A 1029 -29.36 -0.22 25.34
C VAL A 1029 -30.03 -0.51 24.00
N ASP A 1030 -31.08 -1.35 24.00
CA ASP A 1030 -31.89 -1.60 22.80
C ASP A 1030 -32.68 -0.33 22.42
N VAL A 1031 -32.71 0.00 21.13
CA VAL A 1031 -33.57 1.05 20.60
C VAL A 1031 -34.84 0.40 20.04
N PRO A 1032 -35.97 0.42 20.78
CA PRO A 1032 -37.20 -0.20 20.31
C PRO A 1032 -37.75 0.59 19.11
N PRO A 1033 -38.17 -0.10 18.03
CA PRO A 1033 -38.80 0.56 16.90
C PRO A 1033 -40.16 1.12 17.32
N MET A 1034 -40.45 2.35 16.89
CA MET A 1034 -41.74 3.02 17.10
C MET A 1034 -42.35 3.35 15.74
N GLN A 1035 -43.63 3.02 15.57
CA GLN A 1035 -44.31 3.26 14.30
C GLN A 1035 -44.43 4.77 14.03
N GLY A 1036 -43.96 5.19 12.85
CA GLY A 1036 -43.97 6.59 12.45
C GLY A 1036 -42.94 7.48 13.15
N ALA A 1037 -41.93 6.87 13.79
CA ALA A 1037 -40.79 7.59 14.35
C ALA A 1037 -39.54 7.41 13.48
N LEU A 1038 -38.65 8.40 13.51
CA LEU A 1038 -37.29 8.32 12.95
C LEU A 1038 -36.29 8.40 14.11
N VAL A 1039 -35.19 7.66 14.03
CA VAL A 1039 -34.08 7.78 14.98
C VAL A 1039 -33.09 8.78 14.43
N VAL A 1040 -32.58 9.67 15.28
CA VAL A 1040 -31.57 10.66 14.94
C VAL A 1040 -30.37 10.43 15.84
N ASN A 1041 -29.17 10.47 15.27
CA ASN A 1041 -27.94 10.45 16.05
C ASN A 1041 -26.92 11.47 15.58
N ILE A 1042 -26.11 11.90 16.53
CA ILE A 1042 -25.00 12.84 16.30
C ILE A 1042 -23.82 12.06 15.73
N GLY A 1043 -23.25 12.57 14.64
CA GLY A 1043 -22.04 12.04 14.05
C GLY A 1043 -20.79 12.76 14.59
N ASP A 1044 -19.64 12.14 14.34
CA ASP A 1044 -18.35 12.55 14.88
C ASP A 1044 -17.95 13.97 14.40
N ILE A 1045 -18.33 14.42 13.19
CA ILE A 1045 -18.03 15.78 12.73
C ILE A 1045 -18.76 16.82 13.59
N LEU A 1046 -20.02 16.57 13.94
CA LEU A 1046 -20.76 17.51 14.78
C LEU A 1046 -20.27 17.48 16.24
N GLN A 1047 -19.81 16.33 16.74
CA GLN A 1047 -19.11 16.28 18.04
C GLN A 1047 -17.84 17.14 18.02
N LEU A 1048 -17.00 17.02 16.98
CA LEU A 1048 -15.80 17.82 16.79
C LEU A 1048 -16.13 19.32 16.75
N MET A 1049 -17.08 19.73 15.91
CA MET A 1049 -17.45 21.13 15.74
C MET A 1049 -18.09 21.73 16.98
N SER A 1050 -18.85 20.94 17.72
CA SER A 1050 -19.47 21.37 18.98
C SER A 1050 -18.49 21.41 20.15
N ASN A 1051 -17.23 21.01 19.95
CA ASN A 1051 -16.19 20.91 20.98
C ASN A 1051 -16.63 19.99 22.14
N ASP A 1052 -17.09 18.77 21.81
CA ASP A 1052 -17.67 17.78 22.74
C ASP A 1052 -18.96 18.20 23.46
N LYS A 1053 -19.59 19.33 23.10
CA LYS A 1053 -20.91 19.67 23.64
C LYS A 1053 -21.97 18.67 23.19
N PHE A 1054 -21.89 18.12 21.98
CA PHE A 1054 -22.68 16.98 21.57
C PHE A 1054 -21.80 15.74 21.46
N VAL A 1055 -22.36 14.57 21.73
CA VAL A 1055 -21.62 13.31 21.76
C VAL A 1055 -22.08 12.39 20.63
N SER A 1056 -21.13 11.89 19.85
CA SER A 1056 -21.29 10.76 18.95
C SER A 1056 -21.03 9.47 19.72
N VAL A 1057 -21.89 8.48 19.53
CA VAL A 1057 -21.99 7.33 20.44
C VAL A 1057 -21.88 6.02 19.70
N TYR A 1058 -21.14 5.09 20.32
CA TYR A 1058 -21.02 3.74 19.80
C TYR A 1058 -22.37 3.05 19.70
N HIS A 1059 -22.63 2.48 18.55
CA HIS A 1059 -23.83 1.70 18.31
C HIS A 1059 -23.51 0.44 17.49
N ARG A 1060 -24.39 -0.56 17.54
CA ARG A 1060 -24.28 -1.84 16.81
C ARG A 1060 -25.66 -2.35 16.39
N VAL A 1061 -25.69 -3.33 15.50
CA VAL A 1061 -26.94 -4.01 15.09
C VAL A 1061 -26.82 -5.51 15.32
N LYS A 1062 -27.71 -6.09 16.11
CA LYS A 1062 -27.75 -7.54 16.34
C LYS A 1062 -28.30 -8.29 15.12
N ALA A 1063 -27.70 -9.43 14.81
CA ALA A 1063 -28.34 -10.42 13.95
C ALA A 1063 -29.52 -11.05 14.70
N LYS A 1064 -30.57 -11.45 13.97
CA LYS A 1064 -31.78 -12.05 14.55
C LYS A 1064 -32.18 -13.31 13.80
N THR A 1065 -32.84 -14.23 14.50
CA THR A 1065 -33.49 -15.40 13.89
C THR A 1065 -34.75 -15.05 13.09
N VAL A 1066 -35.26 -13.82 13.24
CA VAL A 1066 -36.44 -13.29 12.53
C VAL A 1066 -35.98 -12.19 11.58
N GLY A 1067 -36.46 -12.24 10.33
CA GLY A 1067 -36.11 -11.29 9.28
C GLY A 1067 -36.96 -11.47 8.01
N PRO A 1068 -36.67 -10.70 6.95
CA PRO A 1068 -35.60 -9.71 6.89
C PRO A 1068 -35.93 -8.45 7.71
N ARG A 1069 -34.94 -7.94 8.45
CA ARG A 1069 -34.99 -6.59 9.00
C ARG A 1069 -34.52 -5.60 7.94
N ILE A 1070 -35.26 -4.49 7.77
CA ILE A 1070 -34.92 -3.39 6.87
C ILE A 1070 -34.64 -2.13 7.67
N SER A 1071 -33.59 -1.40 7.28
CA SER A 1071 -33.42 -0.02 7.73
C SER A 1071 -32.81 0.86 6.66
N VAL A 1072 -33.23 2.11 6.62
CA VAL A 1072 -32.75 3.12 5.68
C VAL A 1072 -32.05 4.22 6.48
N THR A 1073 -30.74 4.27 6.33
CA THR A 1073 -29.87 5.23 7.01
C THR A 1073 -29.57 6.39 6.07
N THR A 1074 -29.87 7.62 6.46
CA THR A 1074 -29.56 8.83 5.69
C THR A 1074 -28.48 9.61 6.43
N PHE A 1075 -27.27 9.61 5.86
CA PHE A 1075 -26.14 10.39 6.34
C PHE A 1075 -26.18 11.79 5.74
N PHE A 1076 -26.00 12.82 6.57
CA PHE A 1076 -25.92 14.21 6.13
C PHE A 1076 -24.48 14.57 5.77
N MET A 1077 -23.90 13.85 4.81
CA MET A 1077 -22.60 14.12 4.20
C MET A 1077 -22.45 13.26 2.94
N ASP A 1078 -21.72 13.72 1.92
CA ASP A 1078 -21.37 12.88 0.77
C ASP A 1078 -20.16 11.98 1.12
N LEU A 1079 -20.36 10.68 1.01
CA LEU A 1079 -19.36 9.66 1.30
C LEU A 1079 -18.49 9.24 0.10
N THR A 1080 -18.76 9.79 -1.09
CA THR A 1080 -18.25 9.27 -2.37
C THR A 1080 -17.20 10.14 -3.05
N THR A 1081 -17.04 11.40 -2.63
CA THR A 1081 -16.11 12.35 -3.26
C THR A 1081 -14.89 12.65 -2.38
N SER A 1082 -13.70 12.32 -2.89
CA SER A 1082 -12.41 12.80 -2.37
C SER A 1082 -12.04 14.20 -2.91
N GLU A 1083 -12.87 14.76 -3.79
CA GLU A 1083 -12.58 15.98 -4.58
C GLU A 1083 -12.79 17.30 -3.82
N CYS A 1084 -13.32 17.27 -2.60
CA CYS A 1084 -13.48 18.46 -1.78
C CYS A 1084 -12.37 18.53 -0.72
N THR A 1085 -11.18 18.97 -1.12
CA THR A 1085 -9.98 19.02 -0.26
C THR A 1085 -9.84 20.31 0.57
N SER A 1086 -10.58 21.37 0.24
CA SER A 1086 -10.43 22.69 0.90
C SER A 1086 -11.33 22.93 2.11
N GLN A 1087 -12.37 22.10 2.33
CA GLN A 1087 -13.28 22.30 3.46
C GLN A 1087 -12.65 21.79 4.76
N VAL A 1088 -12.50 22.71 5.72
CA VAL A 1088 -11.90 22.47 7.03
C VAL A 1088 -12.98 22.48 8.10
N TYR A 1089 -12.95 21.48 8.97
CA TYR A 1089 -13.82 21.36 10.13
C TYR A 1089 -13.00 21.56 11.40
N GLY A 1090 -13.56 22.28 12.36
CA GLY A 1090 -12.91 22.61 13.62
C GLY A 1090 -13.94 23.06 14.66
N PRO A 1091 -13.55 23.20 15.93
CA PRO A 1091 -14.44 23.74 16.95
C PRO A 1091 -15.00 25.12 16.53
N ILE A 1092 -16.33 25.26 16.60
CA ILE A 1092 -17.05 26.50 16.29
C ILE A 1092 -16.55 27.60 17.22
N LYS A 1093 -16.05 28.70 16.65
CA LYS A 1093 -15.33 29.73 17.41
C LYS A 1093 -16.23 30.40 18.45
N GLU A 1094 -17.52 30.56 18.17
CA GLU A 1094 -18.53 31.10 19.08
C GLU A 1094 -18.81 30.21 20.31
N LEU A 1095 -18.41 28.94 20.27
CA LEU A 1095 -18.54 28.03 21.41
C LEU A 1095 -17.31 28.01 22.32
N LEU A 1096 -16.22 28.66 21.89
CA LEU A 1096 -14.94 28.68 22.61
C LEU A 1096 -14.85 29.84 23.59
N SER A 1097 -14.21 29.61 24.72
CA SER A 1097 -13.93 30.61 25.75
C SER A 1097 -12.74 30.16 26.59
N ASP A 1098 -12.21 31.01 27.48
CA ASP A 1098 -11.15 30.62 28.42
C ASP A 1098 -11.57 29.41 29.30
N GLU A 1099 -12.87 29.28 29.60
CA GLU A 1099 -13.44 28.15 30.35
C GLU A 1099 -13.78 26.92 29.48
N ASN A 1100 -13.73 27.05 28.14
CA ASN A 1100 -14.02 26.00 27.17
C ASN A 1100 -13.03 26.10 25.98
N PRO A 1101 -11.75 25.76 26.19
CA PRO A 1101 -10.73 25.85 25.15
C PRO A 1101 -10.99 24.83 24.03
N PRO A 1102 -10.42 25.04 22.83
CA PRO A 1102 -10.54 24.07 21.75
C PRO A 1102 -9.94 22.73 22.18
N LEU A 1103 -10.74 21.68 22.09
CA LEU A 1103 -10.33 20.29 22.35
C LEU A 1103 -9.84 19.59 21.09
N TYR A 1104 -10.16 20.13 19.91
CA TYR A 1104 -9.81 19.56 18.61
C TYR A 1104 -9.07 20.58 17.76
N ARG A 1105 -8.17 20.10 16.92
CA ARG A 1105 -7.53 20.91 15.88
C ARG A 1105 -8.45 21.03 14.66
N ASP A 1106 -8.19 22.04 13.84
CA ASP A 1106 -8.81 22.18 12.53
C ASP A 1106 -8.31 21.03 11.61
N VAL A 1107 -9.23 20.39 10.89
CA VAL A 1107 -8.98 19.19 10.07
C VAL A 1107 -9.67 19.28 8.72
N THR A 1108 -8.98 18.88 7.66
CA THR A 1108 -9.59 18.81 6.33
C THR A 1108 -10.54 17.61 6.22
N ARG A 1109 -11.54 17.71 5.35
CA ARG A 1109 -12.40 16.56 4.99
C ARG A 1109 -11.57 15.35 4.52
N LYS A 1110 -10.50 15.60 3.75
CA LYS A 1110 -9.57 14.56 3.28
C LYS A 1110 -8.90 13.84 4.46
N GLU A 1111 -8.36 14.56 5.43
CA GLU A 1111 -7.77 13.96 6.64
C GLU A 1111 -8.78 13.14 7.44
N ILE A 1112 -10.02 13.62 7.59
CA ILE A 1112 -11.07 12.86 8.28
C ILE A 1112 -11.36 11.54 7.54
N MET A 1113 -11.52 11.58 6.22
CA MET A 1113 -11.78 10.38 5.41
C MET A 1113 -10.57 9.42 5.41
N GLU A 1114 -9.35 9.93 5.28
CA GLU A 1114 -8.12 9.12 5.30
C GLU A 1114 -7.93 8.44 6.66
N ASN A 1115 -8.15 9.14 7.77
CA ASN A 1115 -8.07 8.55 9.11
C ASN A 1115 -9.17 7.49 9.34
N TYR A 1116 -10.39 7.73 8.84
CA TYR A 1116 -11.49 6.78 8.89
C TYR A 1116 -11.20 5.50 8.09
N TYR A 1117 -10.61 5.64 6.89
CA TYR A 1117 -10.20 4.52 6.03
C TYR A 1117 -8.84 3.91 6.40
N ALA A 1118 -7.98 4.57 7.18
CA ALA A 1118 -6.73 4.02 7.68
C ALA A 1118 -6.94 3.12 8.90
N LYS A 1119 -8.11 3.23 9.54
CA LYS A 1119 -8.44 2.50 10.75
C LYS A 1119 -8.49 0.98 10.54
N GLY A 1120 -7.85 0.28 11.48
CA GLY A 1120 -7.97 -1.16 11.69
C GLY A 1120 -9.22 -1.55 12.48
N LEU A 1121 -9.25 -2.81 12.91
CA LEU A 1121 -10.41 -3.53 13.44
C LEU A 1121 -10.83 -3.17 14.88
N ASP A 1122 -10.26 -2.14 15.49
CA ASP A 1122 -10.38 -1.88 16.94
C ASP A 1122 -11.67 -1.18 17.38
N GLY A 1123 -12.44 -0.61 16.43
CA GLY A 1123 -13.72 0.02 16.72
C GLY A 1123 -13.62 1.26 17.64
N ASN A 1124 -12.45 1.89 17.78
CA ASN A 1124 -12.28 3.13 18.57
C ASN A 1124 -12.94 4.34 17.87
N SER A 1125 -12.95 5.57 18.43
CA SER A 1125 -13.51 6.76 17.75
C SER A 1125 -12.41 7.42 16.94
N TYR A 1126 -12.68 7.89 15.71
CA TYR A 1126 -11.64 8.55 14.91
C TYR A 1126 -11.31 9.97 15.40
N LEU A 1127 -12.08 10.49 16.36
CA LEU A 1127 -11.83 11.80 16.97
C LEU A 1127 -10.62 11.80 17.89
N ILE A 1128 -10.18 10.63 18.40
CA ILE A 1128 -9.08 10.52 19.38
C ILE A 1128 -7.76 11.12 18.85
N PRO A 1129 -7.29 10.81 17.62
CA PRO A 1129 -6.08 11.42 17.06
C PRO A 1129 -6.22 12.91 16.72
N LEU A 1130 -7.45 13.45 16.71
CA LEU A 1130 -7.73 14.84 16.33
C LEU A 1130 -7.82 15.78 17.55
N ARG A 1131 -7.80 15.23 18.77
CA ARG A 1131 -7.76 16.01 20.01
C ARG A 1131 -6.40 16.69 20.21
N LEU A 1132 -6.43 17.93 20.73
CA LEU A 1132 -5.27 18.77 21.06
C LEU A 1132 -4.57 18.32 22.35
#